data_AF-A0A1H9CUE5-F1
#
_entry.id   AF-A0A1H9CUE5-F1
#
_cell.length_a   1.000
_cell.length_b   1.000
_cell.length_c   1.000
_cell.angle_alpha   90.00
_cell.angle_beta   90.00
_cell.angle_gamma   90.00
#
_symmetry.space_group_name_H-M   'P 1'
#
loop_
_entity.id
_entity.type
_entity.pdbx_description
1 polymer ?
#
loop_
_entity_poly.entity_id
_entity_poly.type
_entity_poly.pdbx_seq_one_letter_code
_entity_poly.pdbx_strand_id
1 'polypeptide(L)'
;MDKLAAIFNSSLQTGYVDKNILSNIAYQPELLVNQKNPPKKVLSSILHELENCNQFYISVAFVTTSGVATIINKLQELEKREIKGKVLVSQYLNFTQPEALKRLSQFKNIDLRIATTGNAHAKGYIFKNKEHYNLIVGSSNLTAQALSTNKEWNIKVSALDESGLVEKVINEFKSDFEKATPVTEEYILLYEEIYQKQFLLNKNNKLESLIESQTTITPNAMQIEALGNLKNLRNDKKNKALIISATGTGKTYLSAFDAKAFNPQKLLFVVHRLTIAKDSLKTFRRVFGKDKTMGLYSGEKRELECDFVFSTIQTISKSTHLENFSKDHFDYIIIDETHRSGADSYLKLIDYFEPQFLLGMTATPERTDGNDIFRLFDHNIAYEIRLNRAMEEEMLSPFHYYGVTDLLINNNEIDNKSTFNLLVSNERVNRIIEQAKFYGSDNGITKGLIFCSRKNEAIELSALLNLKGFRTIALTGDSSEEERAKAIERLESDNLHEKLDYIFTVDIFNEGIDIPKINQIIMLRPTASAIIFIQQLGRGLRKVDGKSYVTVIDFIGNYENNYLIPIALYGDTSYNKDSLRKLITEGSRMIPGSSTINFDEITKEKIFESIDSANMQLLSDLKKDYNLLKFKLGRIPMMMDFIEHGSRDPYLYVNYANSYYNFIVKVENDYNSKLSTEEVKLLELFSKEINNSKRVEESLIIKLLINFETLSIKDLRETIFKKYHYAVSDETIKSSVSNLNFEFIREKKDGKLIAAKEIYDLDILKIENDKLHFSSTFLSYLNHKVFKNFLTDSTEYSIYEFDKLFEPNNWQNGFVLYRKYSRKDVFRILNVTENPVAQNVGGYLVSPNNAHCPIFVNYHKEDDISESTKYEDEFVNNKEFNWMSKSNRKIESNDVQSILGKNGAIRLPLFIKKNNDEGMDFYYMGEVSPELNQVEQTTMKNDSGKQVSVVKIRFNLTNAVSTSMYNYLEQKATVKVSKPEKKDVIIPLQETINFEPTIRNLIPLYDFYAAAGTFSEIQSEKDYTLIEGPENTNKNSDYFACKIVGESMNRVIPNGSICLFKPYNGGSRNGKIVLVENMDIQDHDFNSAFTIKTYSSEKIVSEEGWEHTSIVLRPNSFEESYKNIIINEDNGAEMRVVGEFVSIISN
;
A
#
# COMPACT_ATOMS: atom_id res chain seq x y z
N MET A 1 32.47 19.92 -24.21
CA MET A 1 33.65 19.09 -23.90
C MET A 1 34.41 19.56 -22.67
N ASP A 2 34.94 20.80 -22.62
CA ASP A 2 35.83 21.24 -21.51
C ASP A 2 35.22 21.14 -20.09
N LYS A 3 33.92 21.43 -19.93
CA LYS A 3 33.24 21.34 -18.62
C LYS A 3 33.04 19.89 -18.15
N LEU A 4 32.74 18.95 -19.06
CA LEU A 4 32.54 17.54 -18.71
C LEU A 4 33.87 16.85 -18.39
N ALA A 5 34.92 17.13 -19.15
CA ALA A 5 36.27 16.62 -18.87
C ALA A 5 36.77 17.07 -17.48
N ALA A 6 36.51 18.32 -17.09
CA ALA A 6 36.83 18.80 -15.75
C ALA A 6 36.05 18.06 -14.64
N ILE A 7 34.76 17.79 -14.86
CA ILE A 7 33.92 17.02 -13.92
C ILE A 7 34.46 15.58 -13.80
N PHE A 8 34.81 14.93 -14.92
CA PHE A 8 35.41 13.60 -14.90
C PHE A 8 36.75 13.58 -14.18
N ASN A 9 37.63 14.54 -14.43
CA ASN A 9 38.93 14.64 -13.76
C ASN A 9 38.77 14.76 -12.23
N SER A 10 37.86 15.61 -11.75
CA SER A 10 37.61 15.69 -10.31
C SER A 10 37.05 14.37 -9.74
N SER A 11 36.20 13.68 -10.49
CA SER A 11 35.59 12.39 -10.09
C SER A 11 36.62 11.27 -10.05
N LEU A 12 37.56 11.23 -11.00
CA LEU A 12 38.68 10.31 -11.00
C LEU A 12 39.62 10.55 -9.81
N GLN A 13 39.96 11.81 -9.53
CA GLN A 13 40.77 12.15 -8.36
C GLN A 13 40.08 11.71 -7.06
N THR A 14 38.76 11.88 -6.96
CA THR A 14 38.00 11.48 -5.78
C THR A 14 37.97 9.95 -5.59
N GLY A 15 37.66 9.22 -6.66
CA GLY A 15 37.45 7.78 -6.58
C GLY A 15 38.73 6.94 -6.54
N TYR A 16 39.82 7.41 -7.17
CA TYR A 16 41.06 6.64 -7.30
C TYR A 16 42.22 7.18 -6.46
N VAL A 17 42.19 8.45 -6.03
CA VAL A 17 43.33 9.10 -5.36
C VAL A 17 42.99 9.51 -3.93
N ASP A 18 41.99 10.38 -3.74
CA ASP A 18 41.61 10.91 -2.42
C ASP A 18 40.10 11.16 -2.29
N LYS A 19 39.45 10.38 -1.43
CA LYS A 19 38.01 10.46 -1.14
C LYS A 19 37.53 11.82 -0.62
N ASN A 20 38.44 12.68 -0.13
CA ASN A 20 38.08 14.00 0.40
C ASN A 20 37.94 15.07 -0.68
N ILE A 21 38.33 14.77 -1.92
CA ILE A 21 38.14 15.67 -3.06
C ILE A 21 36.66 15.68 -3.42
N LEU A 22 36.08 16.88 -3.55
CA LEU A 22 34.68 17.03 -3.94
C LEU A 22 34.54 16.87 -5.46
N SER A 23 33.64 15.98 -5.88
CA SER A 23 33.33 15.75 -7.28
C SER A 23 31.90 15.23 -7.47
N ASN A 24 31.50 15.04 -8.71
CA ASN A 24 30.16 14.57 -9.03
C ASN A 24 30.04 13.05 -8.85
N ILE A 25 29.19 12.62 -7.93
CA ILE A 25 28.95 11.22 -7.57
C ILE A 25 28.58 10.36 -8.77
N ALA A 26 27.87 10.93 -9.77
CA ALA A 26 27.40 10.19 -10.93
C ALA A 26 28.54 9.58 -11.77
N TYR A 27 29.74 10.17 -11.73
CA TYR A 27 30.91 9.75 -12.51
C TYR A 27 32.03 9.16 -11.66
N GLN A 28 31.83 9.05 -10.33
CA GLN A 28 32.79 8.39 -9.46
C GLN A 28 32.74 6.87 -9.69
N PRO A 29 33.89 6.17 -9.61
CA PRO A 29 33.88 4.71 -9.57
C PRO A 29 33.17 4.22 -8.31
N GLU A 30 32.33 3.20 -8.45
CA GLU A 30 31.52 2.67 -7.36
C GLU A 30 31.65 1.15 -7.26
N LEU A 31 31.83 0.63 -6.04
CA LEU A 31 31.71 -0.80 -5.77
C LEU A 31 30.23 -1.17 -5.58
N LEU A 32 29.68 -1.93 -6.52
CA LEU A 32 28.32 -2.42 -6.49
C LEU A 32 28.28 -3.81 -5.86
N VAL A 33 27.48 -3.94 -4.80
CA VAL A 33 27.31 -5.17 -4.00
C VAL A 33 25.85 -5.34 -3.62
N ASN A 34 25.45 -6.60 -3.40
CA ASN A 34 24.17 -6.89 -2.75
C ASN A 34 24.34 -6.87 -1.23
N GLN A 35 23.55 -6.03 -0.55
CA GLN A 35 23.57 -5.88 0.91
C GLN A 35 22.15 -5.77 1.46
N LYS A 36 21.90 -6.42 2.61
CA LYS A 36 20.60 -6.35 3.29
C LYS A 36 20.41 -5.04 4.07
N ASN A 37 21.47 -4.51 4.68
CA ASN A 37 21.42 -3.30 5.51
C ASN A 37 22.68 -2.42 5.34
N PRO A 38 22.56 -1.17 4.82
CA PRO A 38 21.38 -0.63 4.15
C PRO A 38 21.06 -1.42 2.87
N PRO A 39 19.79 -1.47 2.42
CA PRO A 39 19.40 -2.25 1.25
C PRO A 39 20.06 -1.71 -0.03
N LYS A 40 20.92 -2.54 -0.62
CA LYS A 40 21.60 -2.29 -1.90
C LYS A 40 21.51 -3.54 -2.78
N LYS A 41 21.21 -3.34 -4.06
CA LYS A 41 21.17 -4.39 -5.08
C LYS A 41 21.93 -3.92 -6.31
N VAL A 42 22.69 -4.81 -6.93
CA VAL A 42 23.32 -4.56 -8.25
C VAL A 42 22.23 -4.29 -9.29
N LEU A 43 21.07 -4.94 -9.17
CA LEU A 43 19.89 -4.72 -10.02
C LEU A 43 19.49 -3.24 -10.08
N SER A 44 19.48 -2.53 -8.94
CA SER A 44 19.05 -1.13 -8.89
C SER A 44 19.96 -0.23 -9.75
N SER A 45 21.27 -0.47 -9.72
CA SER A 45 22.22 0.26 -10.56
C SER A 45 22.04 -0.08 -12.04
N ILE A 46 21.85 -1.36 -12.40
CA ILE A 46 21.62 -1.76 -13.80
C ILE A 46 20.33 -1.13 -14.35
N LEU A 47 19.22 -1.16 -13.58
CA LEU A 47 17.96 -0.54 -14.00
C LEU A 47 18.12 0.97 -14.21
N HIS A 48 18.87 1.64 -13.33
CA HIS A 48 19.16 3.06 -13.46
C HIS A 48 19.98 3.38 -14.72
N GLU A 49 21.01 2.58 -15.01
CA GLU A 49 21.83 2.79 -16.21
C GLU A 49 21.05 2.49 -17.51
N LEU A 50 20.22 1.44 -17.51
CA LEU A 50 19.32 1.14 -18.63
C LEU A 50 18.37 2.30 -18.90
N GLU A 51 17.80 2.92 -17.86
CA GLU A 51 16.86 4.05 -18.00
C GLU A 51 17.49 5.28 -18.68
N ASN A 52 18.77 5.54 -18.41
CA ASN A 52 19.44 6.76 -18.86
C ASN A 52 20.26 6.60 -20.15
N CYS A 53 20.45 5.36 -20.63
CA CYS A 53 21.30 5.10 -21.79
C CYS A 53 20.65 5.47 -23.15
N ASN A 54 21.52 5.72 -24.13
CA ASN A 54 21.19 5.87 -25.55
C ASN A 54 21.47 4.59 -26.37
N GLN A 55 22.28 3.68 -25.83
CA GLN A 55 22.57 2.36 -26.39
C GLN A 55 23.13 1.49 -25.27
N PHE A 56 22.88 0.19 -25.29
CA PHE A 56 23.42 -0.74 -24.28
C PHE A 56 24.02 -2.00 -24.89
N TYR A 57 24.98 -2.58 -24.17
CA TYR A 57 25.62 -3.84 -24.50
C TYR A 57 25.69 -4.70 -23.25
N ILE A 58 25.30 -5.96 -23.35
CA ILE A 58 25.37 -6.92 -22.25
C ILE A 58 26.21 -8.09 -22.75
N SER A 59 27.28 -8.43 -22.02
CA SER A 59 28.10 -9.62 -22.27
C SER A 59 28.17 -10.41 -20.99
N VAL A 60 27.38 -11.48 -20.90
CA VAL A 60 27.27 -12.31 -19.69
C VAL A 60 27.44 -13.78 -20.04
N ALA A 61 28.10 -14.54 -19.17
CA ALA A 61 28.29 -15.96 -19.38
C ALA A 61 26.94 -16.70 -19.40
N PHE A 62 26.08 -16.36 -18.45
CA PHE A 62 24.80 -17.05 -18.22
C PHE A 62 23.64 -16.06 -18.16
N VAL A 63 22.52 -16.48 -18.74
CA VAL A 63 21.23 -15.81 -18.57
C VAL A 63 20.18 -16.82 -18.12
N THR A 64 19.37 -16.41 -17.14
CA THR A 64 18.22 -17.19 -16.66
C THR A 64 16.93 -16.41 -16.90
N THR A 65 15.81 -17.12 -16.99
CA THR A 65 14.48 -16.55 -17.17
C THR A 65 14.16 -15.57 -16.05
N SER A 66 14.52 -15.90 -14.81
CA SER A 66 14.37 -15.01 -13.65
C SER A 66 15.18 -13.72 -13.79
N GLY A 67 16.41 -13.80 -14.31
CA GLY A 67 17.24 -12.62 -14.55
C GLY A 67 16.63 -11.69 -15.58
N VAL A 68 16.12 -12.23 -16.70
CA VAL A 68 15.43 -11.43 -17.72
C VAL A 68 14.16 -10.80 -17.15
N ALA A 69 13.38 -11.55 -16.37
CA ALA A 69 12.18 -11.04 -15.70
C ALA A 69 12.47 -9.80 -14.82
N THR A 70 13.64 -9.73 -14.17
CA THR A 70 13.98 -8.55 -13.35
C THR A 70 14.17 -7.24 -14.14
N ILE A 71 14.47 -7.31 -15.45
CA ILE A 71 14.73 -6.14 -16.30
C ILE A 71 13.73 -5.97 -17.46
N ILE A 72 12.75 -6.87 -17.59
CA ILE A 72 11.89 -6.98 -18.79
C ILE A 72 11.10 -5.69 -19.09
N ASN A 73 10.56 -5.01 -18.07
CA ASN A 73 9.86 -3.74 -18.26
C ASN A 73 10.78 -2.64 -18.79
N LYS A 74 12.02 -2.60 -18.29
CA LYS A 74 12.99 -1.60 -18.72
C LYS A 74 13.44 -1.86 -20.16
N LEU A 75 13.53 -3.13 -20.59
CA LEU A 75 13.74 -3.47 -22.00
C LEU A 75 12.56 -3.04 -22.88
N GLN A 76 11.33 -3.19 -22.41
CA GLN A 76 10.13 -2.71 -23.11
C GLN A 76 10.11 -1.19 -23.28
N GLU A 77 10.45 -0.44 -22.22
CA GLU A 77 10.59 1.02 -22.26
C GLU A 77 11.66 1.44 -23.28
N LEU A 78 12.79 0.73 -23.31
CA LEU A 78 13.88 0.99 -24.25
C LEU A 78 13.48 0.71 -25.69
N GLU A 79 12.69 -0.32 -25.94
CA GLU A 79 12.13 -0.60 -27.28
C GLU A 79 11.19 0.52 -27.73
N LYS A 80 10.29 0.98 -26.85
CA LYS A 80 9.39 2.12 -27.13
C LYS A 80 10.15 3.41 -27.43
N ARG A 81 11.34 3.59 -26.84
CA ARG A 81 12.26 4.71 -27.08
C ARG A 81 13.23 4.48 -28.25
N GLU A 82 13.09 3.37 -28.97
CA GLU A 82 13.96 2.95 -30.09
C GLU A 82 15.46 2.85 -29.73
N ILE A 83 15.77 2.60 -28.45
CA ILE A 83 17.15 2.45 -27.97
C ILE A 83 17.67 1.07 -28.30
N LYS A 84 18.74 0.99 -29.09
CA LYS A 84 19.29 -0.29 -29.55
C LYS A 84 20.12 -0.98 -28.47
N GLY A 85 19.98 -2.31 -28.39
CA GLY A 85 20.73 -3.19 -27.50
C GLY A 85 21.52 -4.25 -28.25
N LYS A 86 22.68 -4.65 -27.72
CA LYS A 86 23.40 -5.84 -28.17
C LYS A 86 23.63 -6.77 -26.98
N VAL A 87 23.17 -8.02 -27.08
CA VAL A 87 23.30 -8.98 -25.98
C VAL A 87 24.09 -10.19 -26.46
N LEU A 88 25.22 -10.42 -25.81
CA LEU A 88 26.07 -11.58 -25.97
C LEU A 88 25.93 -12.48 -24.75
N VAL A 89 25.53 -13.73 -24.99
CA VAL A 89 25.50 -14.79 -23.97
C VAL A 89 26.42 -15.94 -24.35
N SER A 90 26.62 -16.92 -23.47
CA SER A 90 27.43 -18.10 -23.77
C SER A 90 26.67 -19.40 -23.61
N GLN A 91 27.09 -20.39 -24.40
CA GLN A 91 26.73 -21.79 -24.26
C GLN A 91 27.62 -22.53 -23.22
N TYR A 92 28.57 -21.82 -22.59
CA TYR A 92 29.43 -22.36 -21.54
C TYR A 92 28.62 -23.07 -20.46
N LEU A 93 28.99 -24.33 -20.15
CA LEU A 93 28.32 -25.23 -19.21
C LEU A 93 26.81 -25.48 -19.48
N ASN A 94 26.29 -25.02 -20.63
CA ASN A 94 24.86 -25.07 -20.98
C ASN A 94 23.94 -24.51 -19.87
N PHE A 95 24.37 -23.46 -19.15
CA PHE A 95 23.55 -22.85 -18.09
C PHE A 95 22.54 -21.80 -18.58
N THR A 96 22.78 -21.22 -19.76
CA THR A 96 21.84 -20.28 -20.39
C THR A 96 20.50 -20.97 -20.65
N GLN A 97 19.41 -20.41 -20.14
CA GLN A 97 18.09 -21.03 -20.26
C GLN A 97 17.47 -20.72 -21.64
N PRO A 98 16.97 -21.72 -22.39
CA PRO A 98 16.30 -21.49 -23.68
C PRO A 98 15.13 -20.51 -23.58
N GLU A 99 14.33 -20.61 -22.52
CA GLU A 99 13.21 -19.68 -22.27
C GLU A 99 13.69 -18.23 -22.06
N ALA A 100 14.87 -18.03 -21.47
CA ALA A 100 15.43 -16.69 -21.32
C ALA A 100 15.84 -16.10 -22.67
N LEU A 101 16.35 -16.93 -23.60
CA LEU A 101 16.62 -16.53 -24.98
C LEU A 101 15.31 -16.16 -25.70
N LYS A 102 14.27 -17.00 -25.59
CA LYS A 102 12.95 -16.74 -26.18
C LYS A 102 12.42 -15.37 -25.75
N ARG A 103 12.51 -15.05 -24.45
CA ARG A 103 12.09 -13.74 -23.90
C ARG A 103 12.91 -12.56 -24.42
N LEU A 104 14.24 -12.70 -24.50
CA LEU A 104 15.09 -11.63 -25.04
C LEU A 104 14.84 -11.40 -26.55
N SER A 105 14.57 -12.47 -27.30
CA SER A 105 14.26 -12.40 -28.73
C SER A 105 12.92 -11.73 -29.05
N GLN A 106 12.05 -11.48 -28.06
CA GLN A 106 10.79 -10.75 -28.26
C GLN A 106 11.02 -9.27 -28.60
N PHE A 107 12.16 -8.71 -28.21
CA PHE A 107 12.48 -7.28 -28.36
C PHE A 107 13.18 -7.01 -29.70
N LYS A 108 12.57 -6.20 -30.56
CA LYS A 108 13.08 -5.89 -31.91
C LYS A 108 14.32 -5.00 -31.89
N ASN A 109 14.52 -4.24 -30.83
CA ASN A 109 15.67 -3.37 -30.63
C ASN A 109 16.93 -4.10 -30.13
N ILE A 110 16.86 -5.42 -29.86
CA ILE A 110 17.97 -6.22 -29.33
C ILE A 110 18.57 -7.14 -30.42
N ASP A 111 19.87 -7.01 -30.69
CA ASP A 111 20.65 -8.00 -31.44
C ASP A 111 21.22 -9.04 -30.45
N LEU A 112 20.60 -10.22 -30.42
CA LEU A 112 20.93 -11.31 -29.49
C LEU A 112 21.82 -12.36 -30.16
N ARG A 113 22.98 -12.62 -29.55
CA ARG A 113 23.95 -13.61 -30.02
C ARG A 113 24.46 -14.49 -28.89
N ILE A 114 24.90 -15.69 -29.24
CA ILE A 114 25.44 -16.68 -28.32
C ILE A 114 26.81 -17.18 -28.77
N ALA A 115 27.77 -17.15 -27.86
CA ALA A 115 29.08 -17.75 -28.04
C ALA A 115 28.99 -19.27 -27.84
N THR A 116 29.17 -20.01 -28.94
CA THR A 116 29.07 -21.49 -28.99
C THR A 116 30.42 -22.19 -28.82
N THR A 117 31.53 -21.47 -28.94
CA THR A 117 32.89 -22.00 -28.85
C THR A 117 33.73 -21.21 -27.84
N GLY A 118 34.64 -21.91 -27.14
CA GLY A 118 35.52 -21.31 -26.12
C GLY A 118 34.90 -21.17 -24.72
N ASN A 119 35.71 -20.69 -23.77
CA ASN A 119 35.32 -20.47 -22.37
C ASN A 119 34.86 -19.02 -22.14
N ALA A 120 33.84 -18.58 -22.88
CA ALA A 120 33.31 -17.22 -22.74
C ALA A 120 32.59 -17.05 -21.38
N HIS A 121 33.28 -16.41 -20.43
CA HIS A 121 32.81 -16.25 -19.05
C HIS A 121 32.75 -14.78 -18.60
N ALA A 122 32.68 -13.86 -19.58
CA ALA A 122 32.58 -12.42 -19.35
C ALA A 122 31.30 -12.03 -18.60
N LYS A 123 31.37 -10.92 -17.86
CA LYS A 123 30.26 -10.34 -17.07
C LYS A 123 30.41 -8.83 -17.09
N GLY A 124 29.93 -8.25 -18.17
CA GLY A 124 30.01 -6.83 -18.47
C GLY A 124 28.67 -6.28 -18.89
N TYR A 125 28.28 -5.16 -18.29
CA TYR A 125 27.13 -4.35 -18.68
C TYR A 125 27.67 -2.98 -19.08
N ILE A 126 27.39 -2.56 -20.31
CA ILE A 126 27.97 -1.37 -20.91
C ILE A 126 26.84 -0.49 -21.40
N PHE A 127 26.82 0.76 -20.94
CA PHE A 127 25.76 1.72 -21.23
C PHE A 127 26.39 2.94 -21.88
N LYS A 128 25.98 3.24 -23.10
CA LYS A 128 26.40 4.44 -23.82
C LYS A 128 25.41 5.57 -23.53
N ASN A 129 25.93 6.70 -23.07
CA ASN A 129 25.20 7.96 -22.95
C ASN A 129 25.61 8.90 -24.09
N LYS A 130 25.14 10.15 -24.07
CA LYS A 130 25.42 11.12 -25.15
C LYS A 130 26.92 11.41 -25.36
N GLU A 131 27.70 11.50 -24.29
CA GLU A 131 29.11 11.94 -24.33
C GLU A 131 30.08 11.00 -23.55
N HIS A 132 29.58 9.91 -22.98
CA HIS A 132 30.36 8.98 -22.17
C HIS A 132 29.72 7.59 -22.10
N TYR A 133 30.45 6.62 -21.52
CA TYR A 133 29.98 5.29 -21.18
C TYR A 133 30.01 5.06 -19.68
N ASN A 134 29.04 4.28 -19.19
CA ASN A 134 29.06 3.66 -17.88
C ASN A 134 29.28 2.16 -18.06
N LEU A 135 30.30 1.63 -17.39
CA LEU A 135 30.75 0.24 -17.48
C LEU A 135 30.56 -0.41 -16.12
N ILE A 136 29.83 -1.52 -16.06
CA ILE A 136 29.74 -2.37 -14.87
C ILE A 136 30.38 -3.70 -15.20
N VAL A 137 31.49 -4.03 -14.54
CA VAL A 137 32.24 -5.27 -14.76
C VAL A 137 32.47 -5.96 -13.42
N GLY A 138 32.28 -7.28 -13.38
CA GLY A 138 32.49 -8.02 -12.14
C GLY A 138 32.09 -9.48 -12.18
N SER A 139 31.34 -9.91 -11.17
CA SER A 139 30.97 -11.31 -10.92
C SER A 139 29.53 -11.64 -11.26
N SER A 140 28.70 -10.63 -11.54
CA SER A 140 27.26 -10.81 -11.71
C SER A 140 26.87 -11.21 -13.13
N ASN A 141 26.22 -12.38 -13.25
CA ASN A 141 25.51 -12.80 -14.45
C ASN A 141 24.08 -12.23 -14.48
N LEU A 142 23.39 -12.34 -15.62
CA LEU A 142 21.97 -11.96 -15.74
C LEU A 142 21.07 -13.04 -15.11
N THR A 143 21.13 -13.12 -13.77
CA THR A 143 20.33 -14.01 -12.92
C THR A 143 19.77 -13.21 -11.75
N ALA A 144 18.54 -13.49 -11.33
CA ALA A 144 17.89 -12.69 -10.29
C ALA A 144 18.67 -12.74 -8.95
N GLN A 145 19.30 -13.88 -8.63
CA GLN A 145 20.14 -14.05 -7.45
C GLN A 145 21.44 -13.23 -7.52
N ALA A 146 22.18 -13.29 -8.62
CA ALA A 146 23.39 -12.47 -8.78
C ALA A 146 23.05 -10.97 -8.71
N LEU A 147 21.93 -10.55 -9.28
CA LEU A 147 21.57 -9.13 -9.26
C LEU A 147 21.02 -8.63 -7.92
N SER A 148 20.64 -9.51 -6.99
CA SER A 148 19.87 -9.11 -5.79
C SER A 148 20.31 -9.70 -4.46
N THR A 149 20.80 -10.94 -4.42
CA THR A 149 20.99 -11.69 -3.16
C THR A 149 22.41 -12.22 -2.96
N ASN A 150 23.05 -12.74 -4.01
CA ASN A 150 24.37 -13.35 -3.90
C ASN A 150 25.40 -12.30 -3.50
N LYS A 151 26.46 -12.73 -2.82
CA LYS A 151 27.60 -11.88 -2.55
C LYS A 151 28.39 -11.68 -3.84
N GLU A 152 28.12 -10.57 -4.50
CA GLU A 152 28.71 -10.19 -5.77
C GLU A 152 29.55 -8.93 -5.61
N TRP A 153 30.68 -8.88 -6.30
CA TRP A 153 31.49 -7.67 -6.45
C TRP A 153 31.47 -7.24 -7.90
N ASN A 154 30.98 -6.03 -8.16
CA ASN A 154 31.08 -5.39 -9.45
C ASN A 154 31.61 -3.97 -9.27
N ILE A 155 32.37 -3.49 -10.25
CA ILE A 155 32.85 -2.13 -10.28
C ILE A 155 32.09 -1.40 -11.37
N LYS A 156 31.45 -0.29 -11.01
CA LYS A 156 30.94 0.71 -11.95
C LYS A 156 32.03 1.73 -12.21
N VAL A 157 32.31 2.01 -13.48
CA VAL A 157 33.24 3.06 -13.92
C VAL A 157 32.58 3.87 -15.02
N SER A 158 32.64 5.19 -14.90
CA SER A 158 32.28 6.11 -15.98
C SER A 158 33.53 6.48 -16.77
N ALA A 159 33.43 6.52 -18.11
CA ALA A 159 34.55 6.90 -18.95
C ALA A 159 34.08 7.61 -20.23
N LEU A 160 34.83 8.64 -20.66
CA LEU A 160 34.52 9.37 -21.91
C LEU A 160 34.68 8.48 -23.14
N ASP A 161 34.02 8.85 -24.23
CA ASP A 161 34.01 8.11 -25.51
C ASP A 161 35.42 7.86 -26.07
N GLU A 162 36.33 8.83 -25.90
CA GLU A 162 37.72 8.78 -26.39
C GLU A 162 38.70 8.12 -25.39
N SER A 163 38.19 7.58 -24.28
CA SER A 163 39.05 6.95 -23.27
C SER A 163 39.59 5.60 -23.76
N GLY A 164 40.87 5.34 -23.45
CA GLY A 164 41.50 4.06 -23.79
C GLY A 164 40.86 2.84 -23.11
N LEU A 165 40.07 3.03 -22.04
CA LEU A 165 39.29 1.95 -21.42
C LEU A 165 38.08 1.58 -22.29
N VAL A 166 37.30 2.58 -22.73
CA VAL A 166 36.13 2.37 -23.59
C VAL A 166 36.55 1.73 -24.91
N GLU A 167 37.62 2.23 -25.54
CA GLU A 167 38.13 1.66 -26.79
C GLU A 167 38.42 0.16 -26.65
N LYS A 168 39.15 -0.25 -25.60
CA LYS A 168 39.47 -1.66 -25.34
C LYS A 168 38.23 -2.51 -25.09
N VAL A 169 37.34 -2.06 -24.22
CA VAL A 169 36.13 -2.81 -23.84
C VAL A 169 35.19 -2.99 -25.03
N ILE A 170 34.97 -1.94 -25.82
CA ILE A 170 34.10 -1.99 -26.99
C ILE A 170 34.72 -2.85 -28.11
N ASN A 171 36.04 -2.77 -28.33
CA ASN A 171 36.71 -3.60 -29.33
C ASN A 171 36.67 -5.08 -28.95
N GLU A 172 36.89 -5.42 -27.68
CA GLU A 172 36.76 -6.79 -27.18
C GLU A 172 35.33 -7.30 -27.37
N PHE A 173 34.32 -6.52 -26.94
CA PHE A 173 32.92 -6.89 -27.13
C PHE A 173 32.57 -7.12 -28.60
N LYS A 174 32.98 -6.22 -29.51
CA LYS A 174 32.71 -6.35 -30.95
C LYS A 174 33.34 -7.60 -31.53
N SER A 175 34.61 -7.87 -31.20
CA SER A 175 35.34 -9.07 -31.63
C SER A 175 34.59 -10.35 -31.27
N ASP A 176 34.10 -10.45 -30.03
CA ASP A 176 33.36 -11.63 -29.58
C ASP A 176 31.96 -11.70 -30.18
N PHE A 177 31.27 -10.55 -30.28
CA PHE A 177 29.93 -10.44 -30.82
C PHE A 177 29.87 -10.80 -32.32
N GLU A 178 30.89 -10.44 -33.10
CA GLU A 178 30.98 -10.76 -34.52
C GLU A 178 31.22 -12.25 -34.77
N LYS A 179 31.96 -12.94 -33.88
CA LYS A 179 32.20 -14.39 -33.95
C LYS A 179 31.01 -15.22 -33.44
N ALA A 180 30.16 -14.63 -32.61
CA ALA A 180 29.03 -15.30 -31.99
C ALA A 180 27.90 -15.62 -32.98
N THR A 181 27.17 -16.69 -32.69
CA THR A 181 26.05 -17.15 -33.51
C THR A 181 24.80 -16.31 -33.20
N PRO A 182 24.08 -15.78 -34.20
CA PRO A 182 22.78 -15.14 -33.99
C PRO A 182 21.76 -16.11 -33.38
N VAL A 183 21.01 -15.65 -32.38
CA VAL A 183 19.98 -16.47 -31.73
C VAL A 183 18.67 -16.34 -32.50
N THR A 184 18.42 -17.28 -33.41
CA THR A 184 17.16 -17.42 -34.16
C THR A 184 16.21 -18.39 -33.46
N GLU A 185 14.92 -18.39 -33.85
CA GLU A 185 13.95 -19.39 -33.35
C GLU A 185 14.41 -20.83 -33.61
N GLU A 186 14.97 -21.09 -34.80
CA GLU A 186 15.54 -22.39 -35.18
C GLU A 186 16.72 -22.78 -34.26
N TYR A 187 17.62 -21.83 -33.96
CA TYR A 187 18.72 -22.08 -33.03
C TYR A 187 18.21 -22.44 -31.63
N ILE A 188 17.21 -21.71 -31.13
CA ILE A 188 16.64 -21.95 -29.80
C ILE A 188 16.07 -23.37 -29.70
N LEU A 189 15.36 -23.85 -30.73
CA LEU A 189 14.80 -25.21 -30.76
C LEU A 189 15.90 -26.27 -30.67
N LEU A 190 16.98 -26.11 -31.45
CA LEU A 190 18.13 -27.02 -31.39
C LEU A 190 18.85 -26.97 -30.04
N TYR A 191 19.00 -25.77 -29.48
CA TYR A 191 19.66 -25.58 -28.19
C TYR A 191 18.86 -26.15 -27.02
N GLU A 192 17.52 -26.11 -27.09
CA GLU A 192 16.62 -26.66 -26.08
C GLU A 192 16.86 -28.17 -25.87
N GLU A 193 17.14 -28.92 -26.93
CA GLU A 193 17.52 -30.34 -26.82
C GLU A 193 18.84 -30.55 -26.06
N ILE A 194 19.84 -29.70 -26.33
CA ILE A 194 21.16 -29.75 -25.67
C ILE A 194 21.00 -29.44 -24.18
N TYR A 195 20.23 -28.39 -23.88
CA TYR A 195 19.93 -27.95 -22.51
C TYR A 195 19.21 -29.04 -21.72
N GLN A 196 18.16 -29.65 -22.30
CA GLN A 196 17.40 -30.71 -21.63
C GLN A 196 18.25 -31.95 -21.34
N LYS A 197 19.11 -32.37 -22.28
CA LYS A 197 20.05 -33.48 -22.06
C LYS A 197 20.99 -33.20 -20.88
N GLN A 198 21.56 -31.99 -20.82
CA GLN A 198 22.41 -31.58 -19.69
C GLN A 198 21.65 -31.53 -18.36
N PHE A 199 20.42 -30.99 -18.38
CA PHE A 199 19.57 -30.90 -17.20
C PHE A 199 19.25 -32.28 -16.62
N LEU A 200 18.91 -33.26 -17.46
CA LEU A 200 18.65 -34.64 -17.06
C LEU A 200 19.89 -35.31 -16.47
N LEU A 201 21.07 -35.11 -17.07
CA LEU A 201 22.36 -35.59 -16.53
C LEU A 201 22.64 -35.02 -15.13
N ASN A 202 22.47 -33.71 -14.96
CA ASN A 202 22.67 -33.04 -13.67
C ASN A 202 21.65 -33.52 -12.62
N LYS A 203 20.40 -33.78 -13.03
CA LYS A 203 19.34 -34.28 -12.14
C LYS A 203 19.64 -35.70 -11.65
N ASN A 204 20.10 -36.58 -12.53
CA ASN A 204 20.46 -37.97 -12.18
C ASN A 204 21.64 -38.01 -11.20
N ASN A 205 22.70 -37.22 -11.45
CA ASN A 205 23.84 -37.11 -10.53
C ASN A 205 23.44 -36.57 -9.15
N LYS A 206 22.43 -35.69 -9.09
CA LYS A 206 21.89 -35.15 -7.83
C LYS A 206 20.98 -36.15 -7.11
N LEU A 207 20.29 -37.03 -7.84
CA LEU A 207 19.48 -38.09 -7.26
C LEU A 207 20.35 -39.18 -6.63
N GLU A 208 21.46 -39.55 -7.29
CA GLU A 208 22.45 -40.49 -6.75
C GLU A 208 23.10 -39.98 -5.46
N SER A 209 23.33 -38.67 -5.30
CA SER A 209 23.85 -38.10 -4.05
C SER A 209 22.79 -37.94 -2.93
N LEU A 210 21.50 -37.91 -3.28
CA LEU A 210 20.40 -37.80 -2.30
C LEU A 210 20.00 -39.15 -1.69
N ILE A 211 20.22 -40.26 -2.41
CA ILE A 211 19.88 -41.63 -1.95
C ILE A 211 20.70 -42.07 -0.72
N GLU A 212 21.81 -41.40 -0.39
CA GLU A 212 22.62 -41.66 0.80
C GLU A 212 22.15 -40.94 2.09
N SER A 213 21.11 -40.09 2.04
CA SER A 213 20.62 -39.38 3.23
C SER A 213 19.11 -39.60 3.48
N GLN A 214 18.77 -40.47 4.43
CA GLN A 214 17.44 -40.42 5.06
C GLN A 214 17.35 -39.11 5.86
N THR A 215 16.89 -38.05 5.21
CA THR A 215 16.79 -36.72 5.82
C THR A 215 15.64 -36.70 6.83
N THR A 216 15.98 -36.68 8.11
CA THR A 216 15.06 -36.30 9.19
C THR A 216 14.55 -34.88 8.93
N ILE A 217 13.23 -34.70 8.89
CA ILE A 217 12.61 -33.38 8.70
C ILE A 217 12.88 -32.53 9.94
N THR A 218 13.57 -31.40 9.78
CA THR A 218 13.89 -30.46 10.88
C THR A 218 13.14 -29.13 10.72
N PRO A 219 12.83 -28.43 11.82
CA PRO A 219 12.26 -27.09 11.77
C PRO A 219 13.23 -26.08 11.14
N ASN A 220 12.70 -25.07 10.42
CA ASN A 220 13.50 -23.94 9.93
C ASN A 220 13.72 -22.86 11.01
N ALA A 221 14.52 -21.84 10.72
CA ALA A 221 14.88 -20.78 11.67
C ALA A 221 13.67 -20.09 12.33
N MET A 222 12.66 -19.74 11.53
CA MET A 222 11.43 -19.13 12.04
C MET A 222 10.62 -20.09 12.91
N GLN A 223 10.50 -21.35 12.50
CA GLN A 223 9.80 -22.36 13.29
C GLN A 223 10.51 -22.58 14.63
N ILE A 224 11.84 -22.53 14.68
CA ILE A 224 12.60 -22.59 15.93
C ILE A 224 12.23 -21.42 16.87
N GLU A 225 12.15 -20.21 16.34
CA GLU A 225 11.75 -19.01 17.10
C GLU A 225 10.31 -19.15 17.63
N ALA A 226 9.36 -19.53 16.76
CA ALA A 226 7.96 -19.73 17.14
C ALA A 226 7.79 -20.83 18.20
N LEU A 227 8.50 -21.96 18.06
CA LEU A 227 8.52 -23.04 19.04
C LEU A 227 9.11 -22.59 20.39
N GLY A 228 10.15 -21.75 20.36
CA GLY A 228 10.73 -21.13 21.55
C GLY A 228 9.70 -20.26 22.29
N ASN A 229 8.97 -19.41 21.56
CA ASN A 229 7.93 -18.56 22.15
C ASN A 229 6.76 -19.36 22.72
N LEU A 230 6.29 -20.40 22.01
CA LEU A 230 5.24 -21.31 22.52
C LEU A 230 5.68 -22.01 23.81
N LYS A 231 6.95 -22.44 23.88
CA LYS A 231 7.52 -23.01 25.10
C LYS A 231 7.53 -22.01 26.25
N ASN A 232 7.92 -20.76 25.99
CA ASN A 232 7.91 -19.70 27.01
C ASN A 232 6.50 -19.42 27.52
N LEU A 233 5.49 -19.32 26.64
CA LEU A 233 4.09 -19.15 27.04
C LEU A 233 3.62 -20.28 27.97
N ARG A 234 3.98 -21.54 27.66
CA ARG A 234 3.67 -22.69 28.54
C ARG A 234 4.39 -22.61 29.88
N ASN A 235 5.66 -22.18 29.90
CA ASN A 235 6.40 -21.98 31.15
C ASN A 235 5.75 -20.88 32.02
N ASP A 236 5.17 -19.86 31.38
CA ASP A 236 4.39 -18.79 32.02
C ASP A 236 2.96 -19.22 32.39
N LYS A 237 2.67 -20.53 32.33
CA LYS A 237 1.38 -21.16 32.65
C LYS A 237 0.22 -20.67 31.79
N LYS A 238 0.48 -20.17 30.57
CA LYS A 238 -0.55 -19.90 29.58
C LYS A 238 -0.97 -21.22 28.92
N ASN A 239 -2.27 -21.39 28.72
CA ASN A 239 -2.89 -22.57 28.10
C ASN A 239 -3.49 -22.29 26.71
N LYS A 240 -3.44 -21.04 26.23
CA LYS A 240 -3.93 -20.67 24.89
C LYS A 240 -2.91 -19.82 24.17
N ALA A 241 -2.77 -20.01 22.87
CA ALA A 241 -1.90 -19.17 22.03
C ALA A 241 -2.41 -19.06 20.59
N LEU A 242 -2.10 -17.95 19.94
CA LEU A 242 -2.36 -17.69 18.52
C LEU A 242 -1.05 -17.51 17.75
N ILE A 243 -0.91 -18.18 16.62
CA ILE A 243 0.17 -17.96 15.65
C ILE A 243 -0.40 -17.29 14.41
N ILE A 244 0.21 -16.17 14.03
CA ILE A 244 -0.09 -15.44 12.79
C ILE A 244 1.03 -15.74 11.81
N SER A 245 0.72 -16.41 10.71
CA SER A 245 1.75 -16.81 9.74
C SER A 245 1.25 -16.74 8.31
N ALA A 246 2.02 -16.02 7.48
CA ALA A 246 1.79 -15.87 6.05
C ALA A 246 1.54 -17.22 5.35
N THR A 247 0.79 -17.19 4.26
CA THR A 247 0.55 -18.38 3.44
C THR A 247 1.87 -18.91 2.87
N GLY A 248 2.04 -20.23 2.85
CA GLY A 248 3.25 -20.88 2.31
C GLY A 248 4.43 -21.05 3.27
N THR A 249 4.33 -20.59 4.53
CA THR A 249 5.42 -20.68 5.53
C THR A 249 5.51 -22.02 6.29
N GLY A 250 4.59 -22.96 6.01
CA GLY A 250 4.58 -24.29 6.64
C GLY A 250 3.89 -24.37 8.00
N LYS A 251 2.75 -23.67 8.20
CA LYS A 251 1.90 -23.73 9.42
C LYS A 251 1.63 -25.16 9.93
N THR A 252 1.34 -26.08 9.01
CA THR A 252 1.07 -27.50 9.34
C THR A 252 2.29 -28.22 9.90
N TYR A 253 3.50 -27.93 9.41
CA TYR A 253 4.73 -28.48 9.99
C TYR A 253 5.04 -27.85 11.35
N LEU A 254 4.84 -26.53 11.49
CA LEU A 254 5.03 -25.82 12.77
C LEU A 254 4.15 -26.42 13.87
N SER A 255 2.86 -26.62 13.61
CA SER A 255 1.95 -27.27 14.56
C SER A 255 2.33 -28.71 14.86
N ALA A 256 2.80 -29.48 13.87
CA ALA A 256 3.27 -30.84 14.10
C ALA A 256 4.53 -30.89 15.00
N PHE A 257 5.49 -30.00 14.78
CA PHE A 257 6.68 -29.90 15.63
C PHE A 257 6.35 -29.44 17.04
N ASP A 258 5.42 -28.49 17.18
CA ASP A 258 4.98 -28.01 18.48
C ASP A 258 4.20 -29.09 19.25
N ALA A 259 3.32 -29.82 18.58
CA ALA A 259 2.65 -30.99 19.15
C ALA A 259 3.67 -32.06 19.58
N LYS A 260 4.75 -32.25 18.82
CA LYS A 260 5.82 -33.19 19.20
C LYS A 260 6.58 -32.73 20.44
N ALA A 261 6.82 -31.43 20.57
CA ALA A 261 7.45 -30.83 21.75
C ALA A 261 6.53 -30.88 22.99
N PHE A 262 5.21 -30.71 22.80
CA PHE A 262 4.21 -30.83 23.86
C PHE A 262 3.96 -32.28 24.28
N ASN A 263 4.05 -33.22 23.34
CA ASN A 263 3.84 -34.66 23.51
C ASN A 263 2.47 -35.05 24.13
N PRO A 264 1.34 -34.66 23.51
CA PRO A 264 0.00 -34.99 24.03
C PRO A 264 -0.32 -36.48 23.90
N GLN A 265 -1.18 -37.00 24.80
CA GLN A 265 -1.78 -38.33 24.62
C GLN A 265 -2.94 -38.25 23.64
N LYS A 266 -3.80 -37.24 23.78
CA LYS A 266 -4.93 -36.99 22.88
C LYS A 266 -4.83 -35.62 22.24
N LEU A 267 -4.90 -35.57 20.91
CA LEU A 267 -4.87 -34.31 20.13
C LEU A 267 -6.05 -34.21 19.18
N LEU A 268 -6.65 -33.03 19.09
CA LEU A 268 -7.64 -32.69 18.08
C LEU A 268 -7.10 -31.62 17.14
N PHE A 269 -7.05 -31.92 15.84
CA PHE A 269 -6.70 -30.97 14.78
C PHE A 269 -7.95 -30.58 14.01
N VAL A 270 -8.35 -29.32 14.10
CA VAL A 270 -9.59 -28.78 13.53
C VAL A 270 -9.28 -27.87 12.33
N VAL A 271 -9.99 -28.10 11.23
CA VAL A 271 -9.88 -27.32 9.99
C VAL A 271 -11.27 -26.98 9.43
N HIS A 272 -11.35 -26.12 8.43
CA HIS A 272 -12.62 -25.75 7.81
C HIS A 272 -13.03 -26.64 6.61
N ARG A 273 -12.11 -27.46 6.07
CA ARG A 273 -12.32 -28.33 4.90
C ARG A 273 -11.72 -29.72 5.08
N LEU A 274 -12.37 -30.73 4.51
CA LEU A 274 -11.95 -32.14 4.63
C LEU A 274 -10.62 -32.43 3.93
N THR A 275 -10.34 -31.78 2.80
CA THR A 275 -9.07 -31.92 2.06
C THR A 275 -7.87 -31.51 2.92
N ILE A 276 -7.96 -30.37 3.59
CA ILE A 276 -6.93 -29.87 4.51
C ILE A 276 -6.72 -30.84 5.68
N ALA A 277 -7.79 -31.42 6.23
CA ALA A 277 -7.69 -32.40 7.30
C ALA A 277 -6.85 -33.62 6.88
N LYS A 278 -7.08 -34.12 5.65
CA LYS A 278 -6.34 -35.25 5.07
C LYS A 278 -4.86 -34.91 4.86
N ASP A 279 -4.53 -33.71 4.40
CA ASP A 279 -3.15 -33.30 4.14
C ASP A 279 -2.39 -32.98 5.44
N SER A 280 -3.05 -32.40 6.43
CA SER A 280 -2.50 -32.24 7.78
C SER A 280 -2.20 -33.58 8.43
N LEU A 281 -3.11 -34.56 8.31
CA LEU A 281 -2.89 -35.92 8.81
C LEU A 281 -1.66 -36.57 8.16
N LYS A 282 -1.47 -36.45 6.84
CA LYS A 282 -0.25 -36.94 6.15
C LYS A 282 1.01 -36.27 6.70
N THR A 283 0.94 -34.97 6.99
CA THR A 283 2.08 -34.19 7.51
C THR A 283 2.45 -34.62 8.92
N PHE A 284 1.48 -34.76 9.82
CA PHE A 284 1.71 -35.25 11.17
C PHE A 284 2.29 -36.67 11.16
N ARG A 285 1.82 -37.57 10.27
CA ARG A 285 2.41 -38.91 10.10
C ARG A 285 3.90 -38.87 9.71
N ARG A 286 4.34 -37.89 8.91
CA ARG A 286 5.76 -37.71 8.57
C ARG A 286 6.62 -37.27 9.76
N VAL A 287 6.06 -36.49 10.68
CA VAL A 287 6.78 -35.93 11.84
C VAL A 287 6.83 -36.89 13.04
N PHE A 288 5.73 -37.60 13.30
CA PHE A 288 5.57 -38.54 14.42
C PHE A 288 5.85 -40.00 14.03
N GLY A 289 5.92 -40.34 12.74
CA GLY A 289 6.18 -41.70 12.30
C GLY A 289 5.14 -42.70 12.81
N LYS A 290 5.59 -43.73 13.53
CA LYS A 290 4.74 -44.79 14.11
C LYS A 290 4.43 -44.56 15.60
N ASP A 291 4.84 -43.45 16.18
CA ASP A 291 4.78 -43.23 17.64
C ASP A 291 3.36 -42.97 18.15
N LYS A 292 2.45 -42.50 17.27
CA LYS A 292 1.07 -42.13 17.60
C LYS A 292 0.11 -42.60 16.51
N THR A 293 -1.06 -43.08 16.92
CA THR A 293 -2.16 -43.46 16.02
C THR A 293 -2.95 -42.21 15.59
N MET A 294 -3.32 -42.13 14.31
CA MET A 294 -3.95 -40.93 13.73
C MET A 294 -5.10 -41.28 12.80
N GLY A 295 -6.26 -40.68 13.04
CA GLY A 295 -7.51 -40.95 12.34
C GLY A 295 -8.26 -39.70 11.89
N LEU A 296 -9.17 -39.88 10.93
CA LEU A 296 -10.05 -38.83 10.41
C LEU A 296 -11.42 -38.93 11.07
N TYR A 297 -11.99 -37.79 11.45
CA TYR A 297 -13.35 -37.66 11.98
C TYR A 297 -14.17 -36.75 11.06
N SER A 298 -14.91 -37.37 10.14
CA SER A 298 -15.75 -36.72 9.14
C SER A 298 -17.05 -37.49 8.92
N GLY A 299 -17.98 -36.92 8.15
CA GLY A 299 -19.29 -37.54 7.87
C GLY A 299 -19.20 -38.98 7.35
N GLU A 300 -18.16 -39.32 6.58
CA GLU A 300 -17.95 -40.63 5.95
C GLU A 300 -17.07 -41.59 6.77
N LYS A 301 -16.19 -41.10 7.64
CA LYS A 301 -15.24 -41.89 8.43
C LYS A 301 -15.12 -41.34 9.85
N ARG A 302 -15.32 -42.18 10.86
CA ARG A 302 -15.32 -41.78 12.27
C ARG A 302 -14.36 -42.66 13.06
N GLU A 303 -13.08 -42.38 12.93
CA GLU A 303 -12.01 -43.10 13.63
C GLU A 303 -11.80 -42.46 15.02
N LEU A 304 -12.52 -42.96 16.02
CA LEU A 304 -12.54 -42.42 17.40
C LEU A 304 -11.41 -42.97 18.28
N GLU A 305 -10.98 -44.20 18.04
CA GLU A 305 -9.94 -44.90 18.82
C GLU A 305 -8.52 -44.56 18.30
N CYS A 306 -8.19 -43.26 18.24
CA CYS A 306 -6.89 -42.77 17.81
C CYS A 306 -6.31 -41.81 18.85
N ASP A 307 -4.98 -41.69 18.89
CA ASP A 307 -4.31 -40.68 19.72
C ASP A 307 -4.62 -39.29 19.17
N PHE A 308 -4.45 -39.10 17.85
CA PHE A 308 -4.71 -37.82 17.18
C PHE A 308 -5.89 -37.92 16.21
N VAL A 309 -6.83 -36.98 16.35
CA VAL A 309 -8.05 -36.91 15.55
C VAL A 309 -8.01 -35.66 14.66
N PHE A 310 -8.27 -35.83 13.37
CA PHE A 310 -8.35 -34.74 12.39
C PHE A 310 -9.81 -34.55 11.95
N SER A 311 -10.39 -33.38 12.18
CA SER A 311 -11.81 -33.13 11.91
C SER A 311 -12.04 -31.79 11.22
N THR A 312 -13.18 -31.68 10.52
CA THR A 312 -13.71 -30.39 10.12
C THR A 312 -14.51 -29.74 11.25
N ILE A 313 -14.51 -28.41 11.33
CA ILE A 313 -15.26 -27.66 12.34
C ILE A 313 -16.76 -27.94 12.25
N GLN A 314 -17.32 -28.03 11.04
CA GLN A 314 -18.75 -28.28 10.83
C GLN A 314 -19.19 -29.66 11.32
N THR A 315 -18.25 -30.62 11.41
CA THR A 315 -18.55 -31.96 11.92
C THR A 315 -18.45 -31.97 13.45
N ILE A 316 -17.32 -31.53 14.00
CA ILE A 316 -17.05 -31.68 15.44
C ILE A 316 -17.91 -30.74 16.32
N SER A 317 -18.30 -29.57 15.81
CA SER A 317 -19.07 -28.57 16.57
C SER A 317 -20.57 -28.88 16.71
N LYS A 318 -21.09 -29.89 16.00
CA LYS A 318 -22.50 -30.30 16.16
C LYS A 318 -22.68 -30.95 17.52
N SER A 319 -23.71 -30.56 18.28
CA SER A 319 -23.97 -31.08 19.64
C SER A 319 -23.96 -32.61 19.70
N THR A 320 -24.57 -33.29 18.71
CA THR A 320 -24.59 -34.75 18.58
C THR A 320 -23.22 -35.42 18.43
N HIS A 321 -22.19 -34.67 18.08
CA HIS A 321 -20.81 -35.13 17.96
C HIS A 321 -19.94 -34.60 19.09
N LEU A 322 -20.12 -33.34 19.46
CA LEU A 322 -19.39 -32.66 20.53
C LEU A 322 -19.57 -33.37 21.87
N GLU A 323 -20.81 -33.74 22.20
CA GLU A 323 -21.18 -34.42 23.46
C GLU A 323 -20.69 -35.87 23.54
N ASN A 324 -20.18 -36.46 22.45
CA ASN A 324 -19.57 -37.79 22.49
C ASN A 324 -18.18 -37.80 23.14
N PHE A 325 -17.56 -36.62 23.30
CA PHE A 325 -16.26 -36.47 23.94
C PHE A 325 -16.43 -35.78 25.29
N SER A 326 -15.69 -36.20 26.31
CA SER A 326 -15.62 -35.43 27.56
C SER A 326 -14.92 -34.08 27.32
N LYS A 327 -15.19 -33.10 28.18
CA LYS A 327 -14.59 -31.76 28.06
C LYS A 327 -13.06 -31.78 28.10
N ASP A 328 -12.48 -32.70 28.87
CA ASP A 328 -11.05 -32.93 29.08
C ASP A 328 -10.46 -34.02 28.17
N HIS A 329 -11.21 -34.52 27.18
CA HIS A 329 -10.78 -35.66 26.37
C HIS A 329 -9.49 -35.39 25.58
N PHE A 330 -9.28 -34.15 25.14
CA PHE A 330 -8.11 -33.76 24.34
C PHE A 330 -7.14 -32.94 25.17
N ASP A 331 -5.88 -33.39 25.27
CA ASP A 331 -4.81 -32.64 25.94
C ASP A 331 -4.43 -31.40 25.13
N TYR A 332 -4.46 -31.52 23.80
CA TYR A 332 -4.05 -30.46 22.89
C TYR A 332 -5.07 -30.31 21.75
N ILE A 333 -5.65 -29.12 21.62
CA ILE A 333 -6.47 -28.74 20.46
C ILE A 333 -5.69 -27.75 19.58
N ILE A 334 -5.66 -28.01 18.28
CA ILE A 334 -5.07 -27.13 17.26
C ILE A 334 -6.17 -26.74 16.28
N ILE A 335 -6.38 -25.45 16.07
CA ILE A 335 -7.38 -24.91 15.14
C ILE A 335 -6.65 -24.16 14.03
N ASP A 336 -6.74 -24.65 12.79
CA ASP A 336 -6.19 -23.96 11.61
C ASP A 336 -7.25 -23.03 10.98
N GLU A 337 -6.76 -21.98 10.32
CA GLU A 337 -7.55 -20.85 9.80
C GLU A 337 -8.54 -20.30 10.83
N THR A 338 -8.01 -20.03 12.02
CA THR A 338 -8.74 -19.51 13.18
C THR A 338 -9.43 -18.18 12.91
N HIS A 339 -9.12 -17.45 11.83
CA HIS A 339 -9.85 -16.23 11.51
C HIS A 339 -11.35 -16.44 11.28
N ARG A 340 -11.76 -17.68 10.99
CA ARG A 340 -13.17 -18.10 10.91
C ARG A 340 -13.83 -18.32 12.28
N SER A 341 -13.10 -18.18 13.40
CA SER A 341 -13.54 -18.63 14.73
C SER A 341 -14.65 -17.84 15.41
N GLY A 342 -15.00 -16.68 14.88
CA GLY A 342 -16.18 -15.91 15.31
C GLY A 342 -17.51 -16.46 14.79
N ALA A 343 -17.51 -17.51 13.97
CA ALA A 343 -18.75 -18.24 13.67
C ALA A 343 -19.15 -19.10 14.89
N ASP A 344 -20.45 -19.17 15.19
CA ASP A 344 -21.00 -19.92 16.35
C ASP A 344 -20.44 -21.33 16.52
N SER A 345 -20.12 -22.01 15.41
CA SER A 345 -19.51 -23.34 15.40
C SER A 345 -18.15 -23.43 16.12
N TYR A 346 -17.29 -22.42 15.95
CA TYR A 346 -15.98 -22.39 16.59
C TYR A 346 -16.07 -21.97 18.06
N LEU A 347 -16.92 -20.99 18.38
CA LEU A 347 -17.19 -20.60 19.76
C LEU A 347 -17.71 -21.80 20.56
N LYS A 348 -18.70 -22.54 20.03
CA LYS A 348 -19.20 -23.78 20.65
C LYS A 348 -18.11 -24.80 20.93
N LEU A 349 -17.14 -24.97 20.04
CA LEU A 349 -16.03 -25.90 20.25
C LEU A 349 -15.08 -25.41 21.34
N ILE A 350 -14.68 -24.13 21.29
CA ILE A 350 -13.74 -23.52 22.22
C ILE A 350 -14.33 -23.43 23.63
N ASP A 351 -15.63 -23.16 23.75
CA ASP A 351 -16.34 -23.05 25.03
C ASP A 351 -16.65 -24.42 25.67
N TYR A 352 -16.70 -25.49 24.87
CA TYR A 352 -17.00 -26.83 25.36
C TYR A 352 -15.77 -27.56 25.92
N PHE A 353 -14.67 -27.58 25.17
CA PHE A 353 -13.47 -28.32 25.55
C PHE A 353 -12.55 -27.53 26.49
N GLU A 354 -11.92 -28.23 27.43
CA GLU A 354 -10.97 -27.70 28.41
C GLU A 354 -9.59 -28.38 28.25
N PRO A 355 -8.89 -28.17 27.12
CA PRO A 355 -7.59 -28.80 26.89
C PRO A 355 -6.49 -28.21 27.76
N GLN A 356 -5.40 -28.96 27.94
CA GLN A 356 -4.19 -28.45 28.60
C GLN A 356 -3.54 -27.33 27.77
N PHE A 357 -3.64 -27.41 26.44
CA PHE A 357 -3.23 -26.33 25.55
C PHE A 357 -4.15 -26.19 24.33
N LEU A 358 -4.43 -24.96 23.93
CA LEU A 358 -5.20 -24.61 22.72
C LEU A 358 -4.34 -23.70 21.82
N LEU A 359 -4.10 -24.14 20.59
CA LEU A 359 -3.35 -23.38 19.59
C LEU A 359 -4.25 -22.98 18.43
N GLY A 360 -4.34 -21.68 18.18
CA GLY A 360 -4.90 -21.13 16.96
C GLY A 360 -3.80 -20.81 15.94
N MET A 361 -4.08 -21.02 14.66
CA MET A 361 -3.21 -20.61 13.56
C MET A 361 -4.03 -19.88 12.49
N THR A 362 -3.53 -18.74 12.03
CA THR A 362 -4.18 -17.98 10.95
C THR A 362 -3.15 -17.22 10.13
N ALA A 363 -3.45 -16.94 8.86
CA ALA A 363 -2.68 -15.95 8.11
C ALA A 363 -3.11 -14.51 8.38
N THR A 364 -4.37 -14.33 8.79
CA THR A 364 -5.06 -13.03 8.76
C THR A 364 -5.95 -12.93 9.99
N PRO A 365 -5.43 -12.54 11.17
CA PRO A 365 -6.27 -12.34 12.34
C PRO A 365 -7.21 -11.13 12.18
N GLU A 366 -6.92 -10.23 11.24
CA GLU A 366 -7.76 -9.08 10.95
C GLU A 366 -9.05 -9.50 10.21
N ARG A 367 -10.21 -9.34 10.85
CA ARG A 367 -11.52 -9.57 10.21
C ARG A 367 -12.18 -8.26 9.77
N THR A 368 -13.01 -8.35 8.73
CA THR A 368 -13.82 -7.22 8.23
C THR A 368 -15.06 -6.96 9.09
N ASP A 369 -15.55 -7.94 9.84
CA ASP A 369 -16.76 -7.87 10.66
C ASP A 369 -16.51 -7.43 12.11
N GLY A 370 -15.27 -7.08 12.47
CA GLY A 370 -14.93 -6.51 13.78
C GLY A 370 -14.85 -7.49 14.95
N ASN A 371 -14.97 -8.80 14.73
CA ASN A 371 -14.89 -9.79 15.81
C ASN A 371 -13.45 -9.98 16.36
N ASP A 372 -13.29 -9.89 17.69
CA ASP A 372 -12.01 -10.05 18.39
C ASP A 372 -11.63 -11.54 18.56
N ILE A 373 -10.88 -12.08 17.60
CA ILE A 373 -10.31 -13.44 17.68
C ILE A 373 -9.23 -13.53 18.77
N PHE A 374 -8.52 -12.44 19.06
CA PHE A 374 -7.39 -12.45 20.00
C PHE A 374 -7.87 -12.78 21.41
N ARG A 375 -9.05 -12.28 21.79
CA ARG A 375 -9.70 -12.62 23.06
C ARG A 375 -9.92 -14.12 23.26
N LEU A 376 -10.19 -14.88 22.20
CA LEU A 376 -10.40 -16.33 22.28
C LEU A 376 -9.14 -17.09 22.73
N PHE A 377 -7.96 -16.48 22.54
CA PHE A 377 -6.65 -17.01 22.92
C PHE A 377 -6.00 -16.19 24.04
N ASP A 378 -6.80 -15.49 24.84
CA ASP A 378 -6.39 -14.62 25.94
C ASP A 378 -5.31 -13.60 25.54
N HIS A 379 -5.37 -13.10 24.29
CA HIS A 379 -4.42 -12.17 23.70
C HIS A 379 -2.97 -12.69 23.62
N ASN A 380 -2.74 -14.00 23.80
CA ASN A 380 -1.41 -14.58 23.73
C ASN A 380 -0.99 -14.84 22.27
N ILE A 381 -0.34 -13.88 21.63
CA ILE A 381 0.25 -14.05 20.30
C ILE A 381 1.64 -14.68 20.46
N ALA A 382 1.78 -15.95 20.06
CA ALA A 382 3.06 -16.66 20.16
C ALA A 382 4.07 -16.20 19.10
N TYR A 383 3.60 -15.88 17.90
CA TYR A 383 4.45 -15.50 16.78
C TYR A 383 3.66 -14.81 15.67
N GLU A 384 4.25 -13.78 15.05
CA GLU A 384 3.71 -13.08 13.87
C GLU A 384 4.75 -13.00 12.74
N ILE A 385 4.43 -13.57 11.57
CA ILE A 385 5.25 -13.47 10.36
C ILE A 385 4.42 -13.13 9.13
N ARG A 386 4.72 -11.96 8.55
CA ARG A 386 4.09 -11.41 7.34
C ARG A 386 4.96 -11.69 6.09
N LEU A 387 4.45 -11.31 4.92
CA LEU A 387 5.04 -11.57 3.60
C LEU A 387 6.53 -11.18 3.51
N ASN A 388 6.90 -9.95 3.90
CA ASN A 388 8.28 -9.47 3.78
C ASN A 388 9.28 -10.32 4.56
N ARG A 389 9.02 -10.57 5.84
CA ARG A 389 9.90 -11.40 6.69
C ARG A 389 9.96 -12.84 6.16
N ALA A 390 8.84 -13.38 5.65
CA ALA A 390 8.84 -14.70 5.01
C ALA A 390 9.68 -14.75 3.71
N MET A 391 9.79 -13.63 2.98
CA MET A 391 10.69 -13.50 1.84
C MET A 391 12.16 -13.34 2.26
N GLU A 392 12.45 -12.57 3.32
CA GLU A 392 13.80 -12.36 3.87
C GLU A 392 14.47 -13.66 4.33
N GLU A 393 13.65 -14.55 4.90
CA GLU A 393 14.03 -15.89 5.36
C GLU A 393 14.01 -16.93 4.22
N GLU A 394 13.80 -16.50 2.96
CA GLU A 394 13.73 -17.36 1.78
C GLU A 394 12.76 -18.53 1.96
N MET A 395 11.64 -18.35 2.64
CA MET A 395 10.66 -19.41 2.87
C MET A 395 9.67 -19.54 1.71
N LEU A 396 9.54 -18.47 0.95
CA LEU A 396 8.61 -18.34 -0.16
C LEU A 396 9.36 -18.39 -1.50
N SER A 397 8.65 -18.82 -2.55
CA SER A 397 9.08 -18.65 -3.92
C SER A 397 9.18 -17.15 -4.21
N PRO A 398 10.26 -16.68 -4.86
CA PRO A 398 10.31 -15.31 -5.38
C PRO A 398 9.14 -15.03 -6.31
N PHE A 399 8.77 -13.75 -6.45
CA PHE A 399 7.77 -13.32 -7.40
C PHE A 399 8.20 -12.07 -8.17
N HIS A 400 7.68 -11.93 -9.38
CA HIS A 400 7.82 -10.72 -10.19
C HIS A 400 6.43 -10.16 -10.44
N TYR A 401 6.14 -9.05 -9.77
CA TYR A 401 4.86 -8.35 -9.85
C TYR A 401 4.92 -7.25 -10.92
N TYR A 402 3.90 -7.23 -11.78
CA TYR A 402 3.73 -6.29 -12.88
C TYR A 402 2.34 -5.66 -12.80
N GLY A 403 2.28 -4.41 -12.35
CA GLY A 403 1.06 -3.59 -12.42
C GLY A 403 0.93 -2.99 -13.82
N VAL A 404 -0.10 -3.39 -14.55
CA VAL A 404 -0.37 -2.97 -15.92
C VAL A 404 -1.72 -2.28 -16.02
N THR A 405 -1.82 -1.31 -16.91
CA THR A 405 -3.07 -0.59 -17.17
C THR A 405 -4.13 -1.53 -17.73
N ASP A 406 -5.36 -1.52 -17.18
CA ASP A 406 -6.43 -2.45 -17.62
C ASP A 406 -6.89 -2.19 -19.07
N LEU A 407 -7.55 -1.04 -19.34
CA LEU A 407 -8.05 -0.68 -20.67
C LEU A 407 -7.86 0.82 -20.97
N LEU A 408 -7.64 1.14 -22.25
CA LEU A 408 -7.60 2.49 -22.81
C LEU A 408 -8.48 2.49 -24.08
N ILE A 409 -9.59 3.25 -24.12
CA ILE A 409 -10.42 3.33 -25.35
C ILE A 409 -10.24 4.72 -25.98
N ASN A 410 -9.85 4.77 -27.26
CA ASN A 410 -9.65 6.03 -28.03
C ASN A 410 -8.69 7.05 -27.37
N ASN A 411 -7.63 6.59 -26.67
CA ASN A 411 -6.73 7.43 -25.88
C ASN A 411 -7.43 8.29 -24.80
N ASN A 412 -8.68 7.98 -24.45
CA ASN A 412 -9.41 8.61 -23.36
C ASN A 412 -9.72 7.58 -22.28
N GLU A 413 -9.63 8.03 -21.03
CA GLU A 413 -9.84 7.20 -19.85
C GLU A 413 -11.33 6.87 -19.68
N ILE A 414 -11.62 5.66 -19.21
CA ILE A 414 -12.99 5.24 -18.88
C ILE A 414 -13.22 5.55 -17.41
N ASP A 415 -14.17 6.45 -17.15
CA ASP A 415 -14.64 6.78 -15.80
C ASP A 415 -15.69 5.77 -15.31
N ASN A 416 -15.67 5.46 -14.01
CA ASN A 416 -16.20 4.27 -13.35
C ASN A 416 -17.72 4.03 -13.41
N LYS A 417 -18.52 4.89 -14.04
CA LYS A 417 -20.00 4.81 -13.96
C LYS A 417 -20.68 4.18 -15.17
N SER A 418 -19.97 3.92 -16.28
CA SER A 418 -20.54 3.35 -17.51
C SER A 418 -20.02 1.93 -17.84
N THR A 419 -19.30 1.29 -16.91
CA THR A 419 -18.28 0.27 -17.18
C THR A 419 -18.71 -1.18 -16.98
N PHE A 420 -20.00 -1.53 -17.11
CA PHE A 420 -20.41 -2.93 -16.91
C PHE A 420 -20.33 -3.78 -18.19
N ASN A 421 -20.59 -3.19 -19.37
CA ASN A 421 -20.60 -3.93 -20.65
C ASN A 421 -19.22 -4.11 -21.30
N LEU A 422 -18.15 -3.52 -20.76
CA LEU A 422 -16.81 -3.52 -21.36
C LEU A 422 -15.82 -4.51 -20.71
N LEU A 423 -16.19 -5.13 -19.58
CA LEU A 423 -15.34 -6.06 -18.83
C LEU A 423 -15.01 -7.36 -19.58
N VAL A 424 -15.82 -7.71 -20.59
CA VAL A 424 -15.66 -8.92 -21.41
C VAL A 424 -15.42 -8.56 -22.89
N SER A 425 -15.01 -7.32 -23.15
CA SER A 425 -14.70 -6.87 -24.52
C SER A 425 -13.55 -7.68 -25.15
N ASN A 426 -13.63 -7.90 -26.46
CA ASN A 426 -12.57 -8.57 -27.22
C ASN A 426 -11.21 -7.87 -27.07
N GLU A 427 -11.21 -6.54 -26.91
CA GLU A 427 -10.01 -5.75 -26.68
C GLU A 427 -9.35 -6.11 -25.34
N ARG A 428 -10.11 -6.17 -24.26
CA ARG A 428 -9.60 -6.60 -22.94
C ARG A 428 -9.06 -8.02 -22.99
N VAL A 429 -9.76 -8.94 -23.62
CA VAL A 429 -9.32 -10.34 -23.78
C VAL A 429 -7.99 -10.42 -24.52
N ASN A 430 -7.85 -9.70 -25.64
CA ASN A 430 -6.60 -9.67 -26.39
C ASN A 430 -5.45 -9.08 -25.55
N ARG A 431 -5.73 -8.03 -24.77
CA ARG A 431 -4.75 -7.41 -23.89
C ARG A 431 -4.32 -8.33 -22.75
N ILE A 432 -5.26 -9.06 -22.13
CA ILE A 432 -4.96 -10.09 -21.12
C ILE A 432 -4.00 -11.13 -21.71
N ILE A 433 -4.31 -11.65 -22.89
CA ILE A 433 -3.49 -12.63 -23.60
C ILE A 433 -2.11 -12.07 -23.94
N GLU A 434 -2.04 -10.84 -24.42
CA GLU A 434 -0.79 -10.15 -24.78
C GLU A 434 0.14 -10.04 -23.56
N GLN A 435 -0.35 -9.47 -22.45
CA GLN A 435 0.46 -9.31 -21.24
C GLN A 435 0.83 -10.65 -20.62
N ALA A 436 -0.08 -11.63 -20.62
CA ALA A 436 0.20 -12.96 -20.11
C ALA A 436 1.32 -13.68 -20.89
N LYS A 437 1.36 -13.52 -22.22
CA LYS A 437 2.43 -14.05 -23.08
C LYS A 437 3.74 -13.26 -22.94
N PHE A 438 3.65 -11.94 -22.85
CA PHE A 438 4.81 -11.05 -22.72
C PHE A 438 5.61 -11.34 -21.44
N TYR A 439 4.94 -11.38 -20.29
CA TYR A 439 5.60 -11.67 -19.02
C TYR A 439 5.86 -13.16 -18.79
N GLY A 440 5.05 -14.04 -19.41
CA GLY A 440 5.20 -15.49 -19.39
C GLY A 440 5.31 -16.11 -17.98
N SER A 441 5.81 -17.34 -17.92
CA SER A 441 6.06 -18.10 -16.70
C SER A 441 7.54 -18.49 -16.55
N ASP A 442 7.93 -19.01 -15.39
CA ASP A 442 9.32 -19.25 -15.03
C ASP A 442 10.10 -20.22 -15.95
N ASN A 443 9.38 -21.10 -16.64
CA ASN A 443 9.94 -22.09 -17.56
C ASN A 443 9.20 -22.17 -18.91
N GLY A 444 8.32 -21.21 -19.20
CA GLY A 444 7.51 -21.17 -20.43
C GLY A 444 6.24 -22.04 -20.38
N ILE A 445 6.06 -22.90 -19.38
CA ILE A 445 4.87 -23.73 -19.20
C ILE A 445 3.95 -23.09 -18.15
N THR A 446 2.91 -22.41 -18.59
CA THR A 446 2.00 -21.67 -17.69
C THR A 446 1.07 -22.58 -16.90
N LYS A 447 1.05 -22.44 -15.58
CA LYS A 447 0.08 -23.03 -14.65
C LYS A 447 -0.52 -21.88 -13.85
N GLY A 448 -1.56 -21.26 -14.41
CA GLY A 448 -2.04 -19.95 -13.97
C GLY A 448 -3.37 -19.96 -13.22
N LEU A 449 -3.55 -18.97 -12.33
CA LEU A 449 -4.84 -18.59 -11.77
C LEU A 449 -5.22 -17.18 -12.24
N ILE A 450 -6.49 -16.98 -12.58
CA ILE A 450 -7.04 -15.67 -12.95
C ILE A 450 -8.16 -15.30 -11.98
N PHE A 451 -7.98 -14.20 -11.26
CA PHE A 451 -8.94 -13.68 -10.29
C PHE A 451 -9.82 -12.60 -10.95
N CYS A 452 -11.12 -12.89 -11.07
CA CYS A 452 -12.15 -12.01 -11.62
C CYS A 452 -12.97 -11.36 -10.51
N SER A 453 -13.72 -10.31 -10.88
CA SER A 453 -14.60 -9.60 -9.96
C SER A 453 -15.95 -10.29 -9.77
N ARG A 454 -16.46 -10.99 -10.80
CA ARG A 454 -17.80 -11.61 -10.82
C ARG A 454 -17.81 -13.02 -11.38
N LYS A 455 -18.81 -13.83 -10.98
CA LYS A 455 -18.98 -15.21 -11.45
C LYS A 455 -19.19 -15.27 -12.97
N ASN A 456 -20.09 -14.44 -13.50
CA ASN A 456 -20.39 -14.39 -14.93
C ASN A 456 -19.16 -13.96 -15.75
N GLU A 457 -18.42 -12.95 -15.29
CA GLU A 457 -17.16 -12.51 -15.89
C GLU A 457 -16.15 -13.68 -16.00
N ALA A 458 -15.98 -14.46 -14.94
CA ALA A 458 -15.07 -15.61 -14.94
C ALA A 458 -15.47 -16.67 -15.99
N ILE A 459 -16.77 -16.96 -16.12
CA ILE A 459 -17.31 -17.94 -17.07
C ILE A 459 -17.11 -17.45 -18.50
N GLU A 460 -17.49 -16.20 -18.79
CA GLU A 460 -17.41 -15.64 -20.14
C GLU A 460 -15.97 -15.45 -20.61
N LEU A 461 -15.08 -14.91 -19.76
CA LEU A 461 -13.66 -14.78 -20.09
C LEU A 461 -13.00 -16.13 -20.33
N SER A 462 -13.34 -17.15 -19.53
CA SER A 462 -12.87 -18.52 -19.77
C SER A 462 -13.32 -19.03 -21.15
N ALA A 463 -14.58 -18.82 -21.52
CA ALA A 463 -15.07 -19.22 -22.84
C ALA A 463 -14.32 -18.48 -23.97
N LEU A 464 -14.12 -17.17 -23.86
CA LEU A 464 -13.41 -16.36 -24.86
C LEU A 464 -11.93 -16.75 -24.99
N LEU A 465 -11.23 -17.05 -23.88
CA LEU A 465 -9.84 -17.53 -23.94
C LEU A 465 -9.74 -18.92 -24.58
N ASN A 466 -10.72 -19.81 -24.34
CA ASN A 466 -10.80 -21.10 -25.04
C ASN A 466 -10.95 -20.92 -26.55
N LEU A 467 -11.76 -19.96 -27.02
CA LEU A 467 -11.86 -19.64 -28.44
C LEU A 467 -10.55 -19.12 -29.05
N LYS A 468 -9.64 -18.57 -28.23
CA LYS A 468 -8.31 -18.10 -28.63
C LYS A 468 -7.22 -19.17 -28.48
N GLY A 469 -7.59 -20.42 -28.16
CA GLY A 469 -6.68 -21.57 -28.11
C GLY A 469 -6.02 -21.84 -26.75
N PHE A 470 -6.43 -21.14 -25.68
CA PHE A 470 -6.00 -21.45 -24.31
C PHE A 470 -6.90 -22.49 -23.68
N ARG A 471 -6.35 -23.43 -22.90
CA ARG A 471 -7.18 -24.40 -22.18
C ARG A 471 -7.52 -23.86 -20.81
N THR A 472 -8.75 -23.42 -20.64
CA THR A 472 -9.18 -22.78 -19.39
C THR A 472 -10.49 -23.34 -18.88
N ILE A 473 -10.71 -23.21 -17.58
CA ILE A 473 -11.99 -23.52 -16.94
C ILE A 473 -12.32 -22.44 -15.90
N ALA A 474 -13.58 -22.10 -15.76
CA ALA A 474 -14.07 -21.26 -14.67
C ALA A 474 -14.57 -22.13 -13.51
N LEU A 475 -14.11 -21.83 -12.30
CA LEU A 475 -14.65 -22.43 -11.08
C LEU A 475 -15.33 -21.33 -10.27
N THR A 476 -16.61 -21.54 -9.93
CA THR A 476 -17.42 -20.66 -9.05
C THR A 476 -17.79 -21.35 -7.74
N GLY A 477 -18.36 -20.60 -6.78
CA GLY A 477 -18.82 -21.15 -5.50
C GLY A 477 -19.76 -22.36 -5.66
N ASP A 478 -20.42 -22.44 -6.82
CA ASP A 478 -21.43 -23.45 -7.17
C ASP A 478 -20.81 -24.73 -7.76
N SER A 479 -19.52 -24.72 -8.13
CA SER A 479 -18.81 -25.91 -8.62
C SER A 479 -18.64 -26.97 -7.53
N SER A 480 -18.85 -28.23 -7.87
CA SER A 480 -18.71 -29.38 -6.96
C SER A 480 -17.26 -29.63 -6.53
N GLU A 481 -17.06 -30.34 -5.42
CA GLU A 481 -15.70 -30.73 -4.99
C GLU A 481 -14.98 -31.62 -6.02
N GLU A 482 -15.72 -32.47 -6.73
CA GLU A 482 -15.16 -33.36 -7.76
C GLU A 482 -14.67 -32.57 -8.98
N GLU A 483 -15.44 -31.59 -9.46
CA GLU A 483 -15.03 -30.71 -10.55
C GLU A 483 -13.78 -29.90 -10.18
N ARG A 484 -13.74 -29.38 -8.95
CA ARG A 484 -12.57 -28.65 -8.43
C ARG A 484 -11.34 -29.56 -8.42
N ALA A 485 -11.45 -30.78 -7.89
CA ALA A 485 -10.34 -31.72 -7.83
C ALA A 485 -9.80 -32.07 -9.23
N LYS A 486 -10.68 -32.37 -10.19
CA LYS A 486 -10.31 -32.66 -11.58
C LYS A 486 -9.63 -31.47 -12.26
N ALA A 487 -10.13 -30.25 -12.04
CA ALA A 487 -9.52 -29.04 -12.61
C ALA A 487 -8.11 -28.80 -12.06
N ILE A 488 -7.91 -29.01 -10.75
CA ILE A 488 -6.59 -28.88 -10.11
C ILE A 488 -5.61 -29.92 -10.67
N GLU A 489 -6.02 -31.19 -10.74
CA GLU A 489 -5.20 -32.27 -11.30
C GLU A 489 -4.76 -31.95 -12.74
N ARG A 490 -5.69 -31.46 -13.57
CA ARG A 490 -5.39 -31.04 -14.93
C ARG A 490 -4.46 -29.82 -14.98
N LEU A 491 -4.57 -28.86 -14.07
CA LEU A 491 -3.65 -27.72 -14.01
C LEU A 491 -2.22 -28.16 -13.61
N GLU A 492 -2.10 -29.11 -12.68
CA GLU A 492 -0.81 -29.59 -12.19
C GLU A 492 -0.12 -30.62 -13.09
N SER A 493 -0.89 -31.27 -13.97
CA SER A 493 -0.43 -32.28 -14.92
C SER A 493 0.76 -31.79 -15.74
N ASP A 494 1.70 -32.68 -16.00
CA ASP A 494 2.83 -32.42 -16.91
C ASP A 494 2.55 -32.97 -18.33
N ASN A 495 1.38 -33.61 -18.54
CA ASN A 495 0.91 -34.00 -19.87
C ASN A 495 0.41 -32.77 -20.64
N LEU A 496 1.21 -32.29 -21.60
CA LEU A 496 0.90 -31.13 -22.42
C LEU A 496 -0.36 -31.27 -23.28
N HIS A 497 -0.99 -32.44 -23.41
CA HIS A 497 -2.26 -32.58 -24.13
C HIS A 497 -3.50 -32.37 -23.24
N GLU A 498 -3.42 -32.75 -21.96
CA GLU A 498 -4.56 -32.72 -21.03
C GLU A 498 -4.52 -31.53 -20.07
N LYS A 499 -3.33 -30.93 -19.94
CA LYS A 499 -3.04 -29.84 -19.02
C LYS A 499 -3.91 -28.61 -19.27
N LEU A 500 -4.36 -27.98 -18.19
CA LEU A 500 -4.96 -26.64 -18.23
C LEU A 500 -3.87 -25.57 -18.19
N ASP A 501 -4.11 -24.45 -18.87
CA ASP A 501 -3.24 -23.28 -18.84
C ASP A 501 -3.68 -22.32 -17.72
N TYR A 502 -5.00 -22.12 -17.55
CA TYR A 502 -5.57 -21.27 -16.51
C TYR A 502 -6.82 -21.84 -15.85
N ILE A 503 -7.03 -21.48 -14.58
CA ILE A 503 -8.32 -21.56 -13.89
C ILE A 503 -8.79 -20.14 -13.57
N PHE A 504 -10.00 -19.80 -14.01
CA PHE A 504 -10.69 -18.55 -13.65
C PHE A 504 -11.47 -18.72 -12.35
N THR A 505 -11.44 -17.72 -11.48
CA THR A 505 -12.11 -17.76 -10.17
C THR A 505 -12.44 -16.37 -9.64
N VAL A 506 -13.38 -16.29 -8.69
CA VAL A 506 -13.70 -15.06 -7.96
C VAL A 506 -13.19 -15.17 -6.52
N ASP A 507 -13.71 -16.15 -5.76
CA ASP A 507 -13.37 -16.29 -4.32
C ASP A 507 -13.04 -17.71 -3.84
N ILE A 508 -13.16 -18.74 -4.69
CA ILE A 508 -12.97 -20.15 -4.24
C ILE A 508 -11.55 -20.39 -3.74
N PHE A 509 -10.58 -19.78 -4.43
CA PHE A 509 -9.16 -19.93 -4.12
C PHE A 509 -8.64 -18.88 -3.15
N ASN A 510 -9.52 -18.02 -2.61
CA ASN A 510 -9.12 -17.14 -1.51
C ASN A 510 -8.75 -17.97 -0.28
N GLU A 511 -9.39 -19.13 -0.06
CA GLU A 511 -9.11 -20.01 1.09
C GLU A 511 -9.26 -21.51 0.77
N GLY A 512 -8.33 -22.34 1.29
CA GLY A 512 -8.56 -23.78 1.48
C GLY A 512 -8.38 -24.73 0.29
N ILE A 513 -7.65 -24.33 -0.77
CA ILE A 513 -7.17 -25.25 -1.83
C ILE A 513 -5.66 -25.07 -2.03
N ASP A 514 -4.93 -26.18 -2.13
CA ASP A 514 -3.49 -26.21 -2.30
C ASP A 514 -3.10 -26.60 -3.73
N ILE A 515 -2.55 -25.65 -4.50
CA ILE A 515 -1.95 -25.92 -5.82
C ILE A 515 -0.50 -25.39 -5.83
N PRO A 516 0.47 -26.15 -5.31
CA PRO A 516 1.85 -25.71 -5.18
C PRO A 516 2.52 -25.32 -6.51
N LYS A 517 2.11 -25.94 -7.62
CA LYS A 517 2.71 -25.74 -8.95
C LYS A 517 2.28 -24.44 -9.68
N ILE A 518 1.47 -23.58 -9.07
CA ILE A 518 1.10 -22.28 -9.68
C ILE A 518 2.36 -21.44 -9.92
N ASN A 519 2.54 -20.96 -11.15
CA ASN A 519 3.65 -20.09 -11.55
C ASN A 519 3.21 -18.78 -12.21
N GLN A 520 1.91 -18.57 -12.42
CA GLN A 520 1.37 -17.29 -12.88
C GLN A 520 0.07 -16.93 -12.15
N ILE A 521 -0.07 -15.68 -11.75
CA ILE A 521 -1.31 -15.13 -11.17
C ILE A 521 -1.68 -13.90 -11.98
N ILE A 522 -2.94 -13.83 -12.43
CA ILE A 522 -3.50 -12.66 -13.10
C ILE A 522 -4.64 -12.12 -12.24
N MET A 523 -4.58 -10.83 -11.89
CA MET A 523 -5.60 -10.13 -11.12
C MET A 523 -6.36 -9.19 -12.06
N LEU A 524 -7.67 -9.41 -12.23
CA LEU A 524 -8.56 -8.63 -13.10
C LEU A 524 -9.61 -7.85 -12.31
N ARG A 525 -9.46 -7.76 -10.98
CA ARG A 525 -10.43 -7.15 -10.07
C ARG A 525 -9.80 -6.05 -9.24
N PRO A 526 -10.57 -5.02 -8.83
CA PRO A 526 -10.10 -4.00 -7.91
C PRO A 526 -9.59 -4.61 -6.61
N THR A 527 -8.50 -4.06 -6.06
CA THR A 527 -8.02 -4.43 -4.73
C THR A 527 -8.91 -3.79 -3.67
N ALA A 528 -9.91 -4.52 -3.19
CA ALA A 528 -10.80 -4.07 -2.11
C ALA A 528 -10.15 -4.17 -0.71
N SER A 529 -9.16 -5.06 -0.55
CA SER A 529 -8.49 -5.29 0.73
C SER A 529 -7.06 -5.80 0.52
N ALA A 530 -6.11 -5.20 1.24
CA ALA A 530 -4.71 -5.65 1.27
C ALA A 530 -4.57 -7.10 1.76
N ILE A 531 -5.49 -7.54 2.63
CA ILE A 531 -5.50 -8.90 3.18
C ILE A 531 -5.81 -9.92 2.08
N ILE A 532 -6.89 -9.66 1.34
CA ILE A 532 -7.34 -10.52 0.24
C ILE A 532 -6.25 -10.59 -0.84
N PHE A 533 -5.64 -9.44 -1.16
CA PHE A 533 -4.53 -9.35 -2.11
C PHE A 533 -3.36 -10.29 -1.72
N ILE A 534 -2.90 -10.23 -0.46
CA ILE A 534 -1.82 -11.09 0.03
C ILE A 534 -2.22 -12.56 0.03
N GLN A 535 -3.47 -12.88 0.38
CA GLN A 535 -3.97 -14.26 0.35
C GLN A 535 -3.92 -14.84 -1.07
N GLN A 536 -4.35 -14.07 -2.07
CA GLN A 536 -4.31 -14.45 -3.48
C GLN A 536 -2.88 -14.63 -4.00
N LEU A 537 -2.03 -13.63 -3.75
CA LEU A 537 -0.60 -13.69 -4.09
C LEU A 537 0.05 -14.94 -3.48
N GLY A 538 -0.21 -15.18 -2.20
CA GLY A 538 0.34 -16.29 -1.43
C GLY A 538 0.01 -17.69 -1.94
N ARG A 539 -0.97 -17.84 -2.85
CA ARG A 539 -1.25 -19.11 -3.54
C ARG A 539 -0.11 -19.51 -4.46
N GLY A 540 0.54 -18.55 -5.12
CA GLY A 540 1.69 -18.79 -5.98
C GLY A 540 2.98 -19.00 -5.18
N LEU A 541 3.11 -18.39 -4.01
CA LEU A 541 4.39 -18.25 -3.29
C LEU A 541 4.93 -19.54 -2.65
N ARG A 542 4.25 -20.69 -2.77
CA ARG A 542 4.75 -21.97 -2.27
C ARG A 542 5.98 -22.43 -3.07
N LYS A 543 7.00 -22.97 -2.40
CA LYS A 543 8.18 -23.57 -3.08
C LYS A 543 7.89 -24.99 -3.55
N VAL A 544 8.29 -25.31 -4.78
CA VAL A 544 8.24 -26.66 -5.36
C VAL A 544 9.42 -26.83 -6.30
N ASP A 545 9.94 -28.06 -6.38
CA ASP A 545 11.00 -28.42 -7.32
C ASP A 545 10.60 -28.10 -8.76
N GLY A 546 11.48 -27.39 -9.45
CA GLY A 546 11.27 -26.96 -10.84
C GLY A 546 10.52 -25.64 -11.01
N LYS A 547 10.00 -25.04 -9.94
CA LYS A 547 9.47 -23.66 -9.96
C LYS A 547 10.51 -22.67 -9.45
N SER A 548 10.92 -21.72 -10.29
CA SER A 548 11.95 -20.73 -9.95
C SER A 548 11.36 -19.46 -9.33
N TYR A 549 10.20 -19.01 -9.82
CA TYR A 549 9.50 -17.82 -9.34
C TYR A 549 8.02 -17.85 -9.78
N VAL A 550 7.24 -16.88 -9.32
CA VAL A 550 5.86 -16.65 -9.73
C VAL A 550 5.76 -15.33 -10.50
N THR A 551 5.15 -15.34 -11.68
CA THR A 551 4.76 -14.12 -12.39
C THR A 551 3.41 -13.63 -11.88
N VAL A 552 3.31 -12.37 -11.47
CA VAL A 552 2.03 -11.78 -11.02
C VAL A 552 1.72 -10.58 -11.91
N ILE A 553 0.58 -10.60 -12.58
CA ILE A 553 0.14 -9.55 -13.50
C ILE A 553 -1.15 -8.96 -12.96
N ASP A 554 -1.12 -7.67 -12.64
CA ASP A 554 -2.23 -6.97 -12.02
C ASP A 554 -2.78 -5.91 -12.96
N PHE A 555 -4.03 -6.10 -13.42
CA PHE A 555 -4.71 -5.19 -14.32
C PHE A 555 -5.38 -4.07 -13.52
N ILE A 556 -4.72 -2.92 -13.49
CA ILE A 556 -5.09 -1.78 -12.64
C ILE A 556 -5.92 -0.78 -13.45
N GLY A 557 -7.19 -0.69 -13.07
CA GLY A 557 -8.13 0.32 -13.52
C GLY A 557 -8.04 1.62 -12.72
N ASN A 558 -8.93 2.56 -12.99
CA ASN A 558 -9.03 3.80 -12.22
C ASN A 558 -9.85 3.55 -10.95
N TYR A 559 -9.24 3.01 -9.89
CA TYR A 559 -9.94 2.69 -8.64
C TYR A 559 -9.43 3.54 -7.49
N GLU A 560 -10.35 4.08 -6.68
CA GLU A 560 -10.03 4.88 -5.49
C GLU A 560 -9.16 4.10 -4.48
N ASN A 561 -9.24 2.77 -4.48
CA ASN A 561 -8.55 1.89 -3.53
C ASN A 561 -7.17 1.41 -4.00
N ASN A 562 -6.64 1.92 -5.12
CA ASN A 562 -5.34 1.50 -5.66
C ASN A 562 -4.17 1.75 -4.67
N TYR A 563 -4.31 2.66 -3.71
CA TYR A 563 -3.32 2.90 -2.64
C TYR A 563 -3.11 1.69 -1.71
N LEU A 564 -4.00 0.69 -1.72
CA LEU A 564 -3.85 -0.56 -0.97
C LEU A 564 -2.79 -1.51 -1.56
N ILE A 565 -2.47 -1.36 -2.85
CA ILE A 565 -1.47 -2.20 -3.54
C ILE A 565 -0.08 -2.06 -2.91
N PRO A 566 0.49 -0.84 -2.75
CA PRO A 566 1.77 -0.70 -2.06
C PRO A 566 1.72 -1.17 -0.61
N ILE A 567 0.61 -0.94 0.11
CA ILE A 567 0.46 -1.43 1.50
C ILE A 567 0.58 -2.96 1.55
N ALA A 568 -0.09 -3.65 0.63
CA ALA A 568 -0.10 -5.11 0.58
C ALA A 568 1.27 -5.70 0.18
N LEU A 569 1.94 -5.11 -0.81
CA LEU A 569 3.20 -5.61 -1.35
C LEU A 569 4.40 -5.31 -0.45
N TYR A 570 4.48 -4.09 0.10
CA TYR A 570 5.60 -3.65 0.92
C TYR A 570 5.35 -3.81 2.42
N GLY A 571 4.14 -4.21 2.84
CA GLY A 571 3.80 -4.45 4.24
C GLY A 571 3.79 -3.21 5.13
N ASP A 572 3.82 -2.00 4.56
CA ASP A 572 3.74 -0.74 5.30
C ASP A 572 2.29 -0.44 5.66
N THR A 573 1.93 -0.71 6.91
CA THR A 573 0.60 -0.44 7.48
C THR A 573 0.52 0.90 8.22
N SER A 574 1.45 1.82 8.01
CA SER A 574 1.42 3.16 8.63
C SER A 574 0.33 4.06 8.06
N TYR A 575 -0.12 3.80 6.82
CA TYR A 575 -1.00 4.67 6.02
C TYR A 575 -0.45 6.10 5.84
N ASN A 576 0.87 6.27 5.99
CA ASN A 576 1.54 7.53 5.73
C ASN A 576 1.73 7.73 4.22
N LYS A 577 1.09 8.76 3.65
CA LYS A 577 1.12 9.03 2.21
C LYS A 577 2.55 9.17 1.67
N ASP A 578 3.44 9.81 2.41
CA ASP A 578 4.82 10.03 1.96
C ASP A 578 5.61 8.72 1.93
N SER A 579 5.43 7.85 2.93
CA SER A 579 5.99 6.51 2.93
C SER A 579 5.51 5.69 1.73
N LEU A 580 4.20 5.70 1.44
CA LEU A 580 3.65 4.98 0.28
C LEU A 580 4.20 5.49 -1.06
N ARG A 581 4.31 6.82 -1.23
CA ARG A 581 4.90 7.40 -2.46
C ARG A 581 6.38 7.01 -2.62
N LYS A 582 7.13 7.00 -1.51
CA LYS A 582 8.53 6.57 -1.50
C LYS A 582 8.65 5.11 -1.93
N LEU A 583 7.81 4.21 -1.40
CA LEU A 583 7.82 2.79 -1.76
C LEU A 583 7.52 2.56 -3.25
N ILE A 584 6.55 3.27 -3.83
CA ILE A 584 6.26 3.21 -5.27
C ILE A 584 7.42 3.76 -6.11
N THR A 585 8.13 4.78 -5.62
CA THR A 585 9.27 5.38 -6.34
C THR A 585 10.53 4.51 -6.26
N GLU A 586 10.82 3.92 -5.10
CA GLU A 586 11.97 3.05 -4.89
C GLU A 586 11.78 1.65 -5.50
N GLY A 587 10.52 1.23 -5.71
CA GLY A 587 10.17 0.03 -6.46
C GLY A 587 10.82 -1.23 -5.88
N SER A 588 11.47 -2.01 -6.76
CA SER A 588 12.10 -3.29 -6.42
C SER A 588 13.29 -3.21 -5.43
N ARG A 589 13.78 -2.01 -5.09
CA ARG A 589 14.91 -1.83 -4.17
C ARG A 589 14.57 -2.24 -2.73
N MET A 590 13.34 -1.95 -2.30
CA MET A 590 12.90 -2.18 -0.92
C MET A 590 12.38 -3.59 -0.66
N ILE A 591 12.17 -4.39 -1.71
CA ILE A 591 11.67 -5.75 -1.59
C ILE A 591 12.80 -6.72 -1.24
N PRO A 592 12.67 -7.55 -0.20
CA PRO A 592 13.62 -8.61 0.12
C PRO A 592 13.84 -9.63 -1.00
N GLY A 593 15.04 -10.19 -1.04
CA GLY A 593 15.37 -11.29 -1.95
C GLY A 593 15.44 -10.87 -3.42
N SER A 594 15.16 -11.82 -4.31
CA SER A 594 15.19 -11.66 -5.76
C SER A 594 13.85 -11.30 -6.39
N SER A 595 12.83 -11.05 -5.57
CA SER A 595 11.51 -10.60 -6.03
C SER A 595 11.57 -9.17 -6.57
N THR A 596 10.70 -8.84 -7.52
CA THR A 596 10.61 -7.50 -8.12
C THR A 596 9.16 -7.01 -8.18
N ILE A 597 9.00 -5.70 -8.11
CA ILE A 597 7.74 -4.98 -8.30
C ILE A 597 7.99 -3.93 -9.37
N ASN A 598 7.19 -3.98 -10.42
CA ASN A 598 7.22 -3.03 -11.52
C ASN A 598 5.80 -2.54 -11.83
N PHE A 599 5.68 -1.26 -12.17
CA PHE A 599 4.44 -0.64 -12.63
C PHE A 599 4.72 0.02 -13.97
N ASP A 600 3.77 -0.05 -14.91
CA ASP A 600 3.81 0.85 -16.06
C ASP A 600 3.56 2.31 -15.63
N GLU A 601 3.94 3.27 -16.48
CA GLU A 601 3.90 4.70 -16.17
C GLU A 601 2.49 5.16 -15.77
N ILE A 602 1.49 4.80 -16.57
CA ILE A 602 0.07 5.15 -16.34
C ILE A 602 -0.44 4.55 -15.02
N THR A 603 -0.09 3.30 -14.73
CA THR A 603 -0.48 2.62 -13.49
C THR A 603 0.16 3.29 -12.28
N LYS A 604 1.43 3.69 -12.40
CA LYS A 604 2.15 4.39 -11.34
C LYS A 604 1.48 5.72 -11.02
N GLU A 605 1.07 6.46 -12.05
CA GLU A 605 0.29 7.70 -11.92
C GLU A 605 -1.05 7.47 -11.20
N LYS A 606 -1.83 6.48 -11.62
CA LYS A 606 -3.11 6.11 -10.96
C LYS A 606 -2.94 5.77 -9.48
N ILE A 607 -1.85 5.07 -9.13
CA ILE A 607 -1.55 4.77 -7.73
C ILE A 607 -1.25 6.08 -6.98
N PHE A 608 -0.45 6.99 -7.55
CA PHE A 608 -0.19 8.30 -6.93
C PHE A 608 -1.46 9.13 -6.75
N GLU A 609 -2.32 9.19 -7.76
CA GLU A 609 -3.61 9.89 -7.69
C GLU A 609 -4.53 9.31 -6.62
N SER A 610 -4.58 7.97 -6.50
CA SER A 610 -5.34 7.31 -5.43
C SER A 610 -4.76 7.61 -4.04
N ILE A 611 -3.44 7.71 -3.88
CA ILE A 611 -2.79 8.10 -2.62
C ILE A 611 -3.14 9.57 -2.29
N ASP A 612 -3.13 10.45 -3.28
CA ASP A 612 -3.38 11.88 -3.10
C ASP A 612 -4.84 12.16 -2.73
N SER A 613 -5.78 11.51 -3.42
CA SER A 613 -7.23 11.64 -3.18
C SER A 613 -7.72 10.91 -1.92
N ALA A 614 -7.10 9.79 -1.54
CA ALA A 614 -7.55 9.00 -0.39
C ALA A 614 -7.50 9.76 0.93
N ASN A 615 -8.59 9.73 1.70
CA ASN A 615 -8.63 10.28 3.04
C ASN A 615 -8.13 9.25 4.06
N MET A 616 -6.86 9.36 4.45
CA MET A 616 -6.24 8.49 5.46
C MET A 616 -6.65 8.82 6.91
N GLN A 617 -7.69 9.63 7.13
CA GLN A 617 -8.14 10.08 8.45
C GLN A 617 -9.64 9.86 8.65
N LEU A 618 -10.28 9.00 7.86
CA LEU A 618 -11.66 8.62 8.08
C LEU A 618 -11.83 7.98 9.46
N LEU A 619 -12.83 8.42 10.21
CA LEU A 619 -13.08 7.94 11.57
C LEU A 619 -13.33 6.43 11.61
N SER A 620 -14.02 5.90 10.59
CA SER A 620 -14.26 4.45 10.44
C SER A 620 -12.96 3.67 10.43
N ASP A 621 -11.98 4.13 9.64
CA ASP A 621 -10.72 3.43 9.46
C ASP A 621 -9.82 3.58 10.69
N LEU A 622 -9.77 4.79 11.27
CA LEU A 622 -9.04 5.03 12.51
C LEU A 622 -9.59 4.16 13.64
N LYS A 623 -10.92 4.08 13.79
CA LYS A 623 -11.57 3.19 14.79
C LYS A 623 -11.24 1.72 14.52
N LYS A 624 -11.26 1.29 13.26
CA LYS A 624 -10.94 -0.08 12.87
C LYS A 624 -9.51 -0.47 13.26
N ASP A 625 -8.52 0.36 12.91
CA ASP A 625 -7.10 0.09 13.21
C ASP A 625 -6.81 0.20 14.71
N TYR A 626 -7.42 1.16 15.39
CA TYR A 626 -7.38 1.27 16.85
C TYR A 626 -7.92 0.00 17.52
N ASN A 627 -9.11 -0.45 17.12
CA ASN A 627 -9.74 -1.65 17.67
C ASN A 627 -8.89 -2.89 17.39
N LEU A 628 -8.32 -3.00 16.19
CA LEU A 628 -7.43 -4.11 15.85
C LEU A 628 -6.22 -4.19 16.80
N LEU A 629 -5.57 -3.06 17.09
CA LEU A 629 -4.44 -3.05 18.02
C LEU A 629 -4.89 -3.27 19.47
N LYS A 630 -6.02 -2.69 19.88
CA LYS A 630 -6.65 -2.94 21.19
C LYS A 630 -6.91 -4.43 21.39
N PHE A 631 -7.44 -5.11 20.38
CA PHE A 631 -7.67 -6.54 20.37
C PHE A 631 -6.36 -7.33 20.45
N LYS A 632 -5.31 -6.92 19.73
CA LYS A 632 -3.98 -7.57 19.86
C LYS A 632 -3.42 -7.48 21.28
N LEU A 633 -3.56 -6.33 21.92
CA LEU A 633 -2.96 -6.05 23.24
C LEU A 633 -3.82 -6.49 24.43
N GLY A 634 -5.13 -6.62 24.25
CA GLY A 634 -6.10 -6.81 25.34
C GLY A 634 -6.28 -5.58 26.25
N ARG A 635 -5.75 -4.41 25.86
CA ARG A 635 -5.86 -3.14 26.57
C ARG A 635 -5.93 -1.96 25.60
N ILE A 636 -6.31 -0.78 26.08
CA ILE A 636 -6.26 0.45 25.28
C ILE A 636 -4.81 0.69 24.83
N PRO A 637 -4.54 0.78 23.52
CA PRO A 637 -3.21 1.11 23.01
C PRO A 637 -2.87 2.58 23.29
N MET A 638 -1.58 2.83 23.47
CA MET A 638 -0.93 4.13 23.50
C MET A 638 -0.20 4.36 22.16
N MET A 639 0.29 5.57 21.88
CA MET A 639 0.95 5.91 20.62
C MET A 639 2.18 5.03 20.36
N MET A 640 3.01 4.74 21.37
CA MET A 640 4.17 3.87 21.22
C MET A 640 3.79 2.42 20.90
N ASP A 641 2.63 1.93 21.34
CA ASP A 641 2.16 0.59 20.99
C ASP A 641 1.94 0.46 19.47
N PHE A 642 1.44 1.51 18.80
CA PHE A 642 1.30 1.48 17.33
C PHE A 642 2.65 1.35 16.63
N ILE A 643 3.68 2.01 17.17
CA ILE A 643 5.04 1.97 16.64
C ILE A 643 5.66 0.58 16.81
N GLU A 644 5.59 0.04 18.03
CA GLU A 644 6.16 -1.28 18.35
C GLU A 644 5.52 -2.40 17.53
N HIS A 645 4.24 -2.27 17.20
CA HIS A 645 3.50 -3.23 16.38
C HIS A 645 3.48 -2.90 14.88
N GLY A 646 4.22 -1.88 14.42
CA GLY A 646 4.28 -1.48 13.00
C GLY A 646 2.92 -1.14 12.39
N SER A 647 1.99 -0.64 13.21
CA SER A 647 0.60 -0.34 12.85
C SER A 647 0.46 1.08 12.28
N ARG A 648 -0.78 1.58 12.17
CA ARG A 648 -1.08 2.92 11.65
C ARG A 648 -0.30 4.00 12.41
N ASP A 649 0.22 4.98 11.68
CA ASP A 649 0.93 6.13 12.26
C ASP A 649 0.06 6.81 13.33
N PRO A 650 0.50 6.82 14.61
CA PRO A 650 -0.31 7.33 15.72
C PRO A 650 -0.58 8.84 15.60
N TYR A 651 0.21 9.59 14.83
CA TYR A 651 -0.01 11.01 14.59
C TYR A 651 -1.23 11.30 13.70
N LEU A 652 -1.72 10.32 12.93
CA LEU A 652 -2.98 10.46 12.18
C LEU A 652 -4.19 10.62 13.11
N TYR A 653 -4.17 9.97 14.28
CA TYR A 653 -5.20 10.13 15.31
C TYR A 653 -5.14 11.53 15.96
N VAL A 654 -3.93 12.04 16.19
CA VAL A 654 -3.69 13.41 16.68
C VAL A 654 -4.19 14.45 15.68
N ASN A 655 -3.92 14.27 14.39
CA ASN A 655 -4.42 15.17 13.34
C ASN A 655 -5.95 15.19 13.28
N TYR A 656 -6.59 14.04 13.46
CA TYR A 656 -8.05 13.92 13.46
C TYR A 656 -8.72 14.54 14.70
N ALA A 657 -8.17 14.30 15.91
CA ALA A 657 -8.82 14.66 17.18
C ALA A 657 -8.10 15.75 18.00
N ASN A 658 -7.08 16.41 17.46
CA ASN A 658 -6.16 17.34 18.13
C ASN A 658 -5.16 16.72 19.11
N SER A 659 -5.52 15.61 19.77
CA SER A 659 -4.65 14.84 20.64
C SER A 659 -5.06 13.37 20.60
N TYR A 660 -4.15 12.47 20.98
CA TYR A 660 -4.49 11.05 21.08
C TYR A 660 -5.53 10.80 22.19
N TYR A 661 -5.45 11.53 23.30
CA TYR A 661 -6.44 11.47 24.38
C TYR A 661 -7.86 11.79 23.88
N ASN A 662 -8.03 12.86 23.10
CA ASN A 662 -9.33 13.23 22.54
C ASN A 662 -9.89 12.17 21.60
N PHE A 663 -9.01 11.49 20.85
CA PHE A 663 -9.42 10.37 20.02
C PHE A 663 -9.96 9.23 20.91
N ILE A 664 -9.23 8.86 21.97
CA ILE A 664 -9.68 7.83 22.93
C ILE A 664 -11.05 8.20 23.52
N VAL A 665 -11.23 9.43 24.00
CA VAL A 665 -12.51 9.91 24.54
C VAL A 665 -13.66 9.76 23.54
N LYS A 666 -13.40 9.94 22.25
CA LYS A 666 -14.40 9.82 21.18
C LYS A 666 -14.76 8.36 20.84
N VAL A 667 -13.89 7.41 21.14
CA VAL A 667 -14.08 5.98 20.81
C VAL A 667 -14.47 5.16 22.03
N GLU A 668 -13.99 5.52 23.21
CA GLU A 668 -14.22 4.86 24.50
C GLU A 668 -15.12 5.73 25.37
N ASN A 669 -16.41 5.46 25.36
CA ASN A 669 -17.42 6.25 26.09
C ASN A 669 -17.11 6.40 27.59
N ASP A 670 -16.48 5.38 28.20
CA ASP A 670 -16.12 5.35 29.63
C ASP A 670 -14.90 6.23 29.99
N TYR A 671 -14.25 6.86 29.00
CA TYR A 671 -13.03 7.65 29.22
C TYR A 671 -13.30 9.16 29.39
N ASN A 672 -14.54 9.61 29.17
CA ASN A 672 -14.92 11.02 28.98
C ASN A 672 -14.81 11.92 30.23
N SER A 673 -14.40 11.40 31.39
CA SER A 673 -14.40 12.12 32.68
C SER A 673 -13.05 12.12 33.42
N LYS A 674 -11.95 11.77 32.74
CA LYS A 674 -10.65 11.57 33.41
C LYS A 674 -9.76 12.80 33.52
N LEU A 675 -9.94 13.84 32.70
CA LEU A 675 -9.10 15.04 32.68
C LEU A 675 -9.95 16.32 32.68
N SER A 676 -9.40 17.40 33.23
CA SER A 676 -10.01 18.74 33.17
C SER A 676 -9.92 19.34 31.77
N THR A 677 -10.71 20.39 31.50
CA THR A 677 -10.67 21.14 30.24
C THR A 677 -9.29 21.74 29.96
N GLU A 678 -8.59 22.20 31.00
CA GLU A 678 -7.24 22.77 30.90
C GLU A 678 -6.20 21.69 30.55
N GLU A 679 -6.27 20.52 31.21
CA GLU A 679 -5.39 19.39 30.94
C GLU A 679 -5.56 18.87 29.51
N VAL A 680 -6.80 18.76 29.03
CA VAL A 680 -7.10 18.36 27.66
C VAL A 680 -6.48 19.34 26.67
N LYS A 681 -6.68 20.65 26.87
CA LYS A 681 -6.11 21.67 25.99
C LYS A 681 -4.58 21.65 25.98
N LEU A 682 -3.94 21.41 27.13
CA LEU A 682 -2.49 21.23 27.21
C LEU A 682 -2.02 20.03 26.37
N LEU A 683 -2.70 18.89 26.45
CA LEU A 683 -2.36 17.72 25.63
C LEU A 683 -2.52 17.99 24.12
N GLU A 684 -3.52 18.76 23.70
CA GLU A 684 -3.66 19.20 22.30
C GLU A 684 -2.46 20.04 21.84
N LEU A 685 -2.08 21.02 22.66
CA LEU A 685 -0.96 21.92 22.37
C LEU A 685 0.36 21.13 22.30
N PHE A 686 0.65 20.29 23.29
CA PHE A 686 1.86 19.45 23.26
C PHE A 686 1.87 18.51 22.05
N SER A 687 0.76 17.84 21.76
CA SER A 687 0.69 16.87 20.66
C SER A 687 0.94 17.51 19.29
N LYS A 688 0.31 18.66 19.01
CA LYS A 688 0.40 19.34 17.70
C LYS A 688 1.60 20.24 17.54
N GLU A 689 1.98 20.93 18.60
CA GLU A 689 2.92 22.06 18.53
C GLU A 689 4.31 21.73 19.05
N ILE A 690 4.50 20.61 19.76
CA ILE A 690 5.81 20.20 20.30
C ILE A 690 6.15 18.78 19.82
N ASN A 691 5.31 17.81 20.16
CA ASN A 691 5.52 16.38 19.92
C ASN A 691 5.17 15.94 18.47
N ASN A 692 5.45 16.80 17.49
CA ASN A 692 5.22 16.53 16.07
C ASN A 692 6.45 15.94 15.35
N SER A 693 7.48 15.53 16.12
CA SER A 693 8.75 14.93 15.67
C SER A 693 9.65 15.81 14.79
N LYS A 694 9.34 17.10 14.56
CA LYS A 694 10.17 17.96 13.68
C LYS A 694 11.36 18.59 14.40
N ARG A 695 11.29 18.77 15.72
CA ARG A 695 12.35 19.33 16.58
C ARG A 695 12.45 18.51 17.86
N VAL A 696 13.60 17.88 18.10
CA VAL A 696 13.74 16.86 19.15
C VAL A 696 14.09 17.45 20.52
N GLU A 697 14.71 18.63 20.54
CA GLU A 697 15.20 19.28 21.77
C GLU A 697 14.09 19.51 22.79
N GLU A 698 12.93 19.98 22.32
CA GLU A 698 11.77 20.28 23.16
C GLU A 698 11.22 19.00 23.81
N SER A 699 11.04 17.92 23.03
CA SER A 699 10.61 16.62 23.54
C SER A 699 11.63 15.99 24.50
N LEU A 700 12.94 16.17 24.25
CA LEU A 700 13.99 15.69 25.17
C LEU A 700 13.99 16.44 26.49
N ILE A 701 13.78 17.75 26.49
CA ILE A 701 13.65 18.54 27.72
C ILE A 701 12.49 18.00 28.57
N ILE A 702 11.32 17.78 27.97
CA ILE A 702 10.16 17.20 28.67
C ILE A 702 10.52 15.84 29.27
N LYS A 703 11.06 14.92 28.45
CA LYS A 703 11.41 13.56 28.89
C LYS A 703 12.40 13.55 30.05
N LEU A 704 13.46 14.34 29.95
CA LEU A 704 14.50 14.40 30.97
C LEU A 704 13.98 15.03 32.28
N LEU A 705 13.17 16.08 32.20
CA LEU A 705 12.58 16.71 33.39
C LEU A 705 11.55 15.81 34.09
N ILE A 706 10.76 15.04 33.34
CA ILE A 706 9.83 14.06 33.93
C ILE A 706 10.60 12.98 34.72
N ASN A 707 11.82 12.64 34.29
CA ASN A 707 12.63 11.58 34.90
C ASN A 707 13.53 12.07 36.04
N PHE A 708 14.07 13.28 35.96
CA PHE A 708 15.10 13.79 36.86
C PHE A 708 14.70 15.04 37.66
N GLU A 709 13.47 15.55 37.48
CA GLU A 709 12.87 16.75 38.09
C GLU A 709 13.57 18.08 37.74
N THR A 710 14.90 18.09 37.67
CA THR A 710 15.72 19.23 37.28
C THR A 710 16.71 18.80 36.19
N LEU A 711 16.98 19.71 35.25
CA LEU A 711 17.90 19.45 34.13
C LEU A 711 18.84 20.63 33.95
N SER A 712 20.15 20.40 34.02
CA SER A 712 21.11 21.47 33.70
C SER A 712 21.22 21.65 32.18
N ILE A 713 21.42 22.90 31.75
CA ILE A 713 21.63 23.21 30.32
C ILE A 713 22.87 22.49 29.78
N LYS A 714 23.88 22.29 30.62
CA LYS A 714 25.10 21.55 30.28
C LYS A 714 24.79 20.07 29.98
N ASP A 715 24.02 19.40 30.84
CA ASP A 715 23.68 18.00 30.67
C ASP A 715 22.79 17.79 29.42
N LEU A 716 21.88 18.73 29.14
CA LEU A 716 21.07 18.70 27.91
C LEU A 716 21.97 18.76 26.66
N ARG A 717 22.94 19.69 26.62
CA ARG A 717 23.90 19.80 25.52
C ARG A 717 24.73 18.54 25.34
N GLU A 718 25.26 17.99 26.43
CA GLU A 718 26.05 16.77 26.40
C GLU A 718 25.23 15.58 25.90
N THR A 719 23.96 15.47 26.32
CA THR A 719 23.05 14.41 25.88
C THR A 719 22.77 14.48 24.39
N ILE A 720 22.44 15.68 23.88
CA ILE A 720 22.16 15.88 22.44
C ILE A 720 23.42 15.66 21.61
N PHE A 721 24.56 16.20 22.03
CA PHE A 721 25.83 16.03 21.31
C PHE A 721 26.26 14.56 21.25
N LYS A 722 26.12 13.82 22.36
CA LYS A 722 26.47 12.40 22.41
C LYS A 722 25.58 11.54 21.51
N LYS A 723 24.29 11.88 21.39
CA LYS A 723 23.32 11.10 20.62
C LYS A 723 23.25 11.48 19.14
N TYR A 724 23.25 12.77 18.81
CA TYR A 724 23.01 13.30 17.46
C TYR A 724 24.22 13.97 16.82
N HIS A 725 25.33 14.11 17.54
CA HIS A 725 26.59 14.66 17.03
C HIS A 725 26.53 16.11 16.52
N TYR A 726 25.55 16.91 16.97
CA TYR A 726 25.51 18.36 16.74
C TYR A 726 25.42 19.14 18.06
N ALA A 727 25.93 20.36 18.04
CA ALA A 727 25.93 21.26 19.19
C ALA A 727 24.70 22.19 19.17
N VAL A 728 24.11 22.41 20.35
CA VAL A 728 22.91 23.24 20.52
C VAL A 728 23.29 24.64 21.00
N SER A 729 22.89 25.67 20.25
CA SER A 729 23.15 27.08 20.58
C SER A 729 22.30 27.58 21.77
N ASP A 730 22.77 28.63 22.45
CA ASP A 730 21.98 29.29 23.51
C ASP A 730 20.64 29.82 22.99
N GLU A 731 20.61 30.32 21.75
CA GLU A 731 19.39 30.79 21.08
C GLU A 731 18.38 29.65 20.89
N THR A 732 18.87 28.46 20.50
CA THR A 732 18.04 27.27 20.33
C THR A 732 17.44 26.80 21.66
N ILE A 733 18.22 26.86 22.75
CA ILE A 733 17.72 26.53 24.10
C ILE A 733 16.65 27.54 24.54
N LYS A 734 16.91 28.85 24.39
CA LYS A 734 15.93 29.91 24.72
C LYS A 734 14.64 29.76 23.91
N SER A 735 14.76 29.51 22.61
CA SER A 735 13.62 29.24 21.73
C SER A 735 12.85 28.00 22.18
N SER A 736 13.54 26.91 22.52
CA SER A 736 12.89 25.67 23.00
C SER A 736 12.09 25.92 24.28
N VAL A 737 12.62 26.69 25.23
CA VAL A 737 11.91 27.05 26.47
C VAL A 737 10.71 27.97 26.20
N SER A 738 10.85 28.94 25.29
CA SER A 738 9.75 29.82 24.88
C SER A 738 8.62 29.05 24.19
N ASN A 739 8.97 28.08 23.33
CA ASN A 739 8.02 27.20 22.66
C ASN A 739 7.31 26.26 23.64
N LEU A 740 8.03 25.68 24.60
CA LEU A 740 7.45 24.83 25.65
C LEU A 740 6.51 25.60 26.58
N ASN A 741 6.66 26.92 26.69
CA ASN A 741 5.70 27.81 27.34
C ASN A 741 4.61 28.35 26.38
N PHE A 742 4.58 27.89 25.13
CA PHE A 742 3.61 28.27 24.08
C PHE A 742 3.54 29.78 23.78
N GLU A 743 4.68 30.47 23.84
CA GLU A 743 4.77 31.90 23.49
C GLU A 743 4.78 32.13 21.96
N PHE A 744 5.38 31.19 21.21
CA PHE A 744 5.46 31.24 19.75
C PHE A 744 4.10 31.05 19.05
N ILE A 745 3.22 30.25 19.65
CA ILE A 745 1.92 29.89 19.08
C ILE A 745 0.91 31.02 19.30
N ARG A 746 0.28 31.47 18.23
CA ARG A 746 -0.72 32.54 18.24
C ARG A 746 -2.08 31.97 17.87
N GLU A 747 -3.10 32.21 18.71
CA GLU A 747 -4.49 31.87 18.43
C GLU A 747 -5.34 33.15 18.35
N LYS A 748 -6.48 33.08 17.66
CA LYS A 748 -7.37 34.23 17.49
C LYS A 748 -8.37 34.28 18.65
N LYS A 749 -8.33 35.36 19.44
CA LYS A 749 -9.29 35.66 20.51
C LYS A 749 -9.79 37.09 20.34
N ASP A 750 -11.12 37.27 20.31
CA ASP A 750 -11.78 38.58 20.11
C ASP A 750 -11.25 39.36 18.89
N GLY A 751 -10.97 38.66 17.80
CA GLY A 751 -10.49 39.27 16.55
C GLY A 751 -8.99 39.60 16.51
N LYS A 752 -8.25 39.45 17.62
CA LYS A 752 -6.79 39.69 17.72
C LYS A 752 -6.03 38.36 17.80
N LEU A 753 -4.81 38.35 17.27
CA LEU A 753 -3.86 37.23 17.44
C LEU A 753 -3.10 37.44 18.75
N ILE A 754 -3.25 36.50 19.69
CA ILE A 754 -2.65 36.54 21.04
C ILE A 754 -1.88 35.23 21.28
N ALA A 755 -0.84 35.22 22.12
CA ALA A 755 -0.13 33.99 22.46
C ALA A 755 -1.07 32.98 23.14
N ALA A 756 -0.91 31.70 22.81
CA ALA A 756 -1.59 30.62 23.52
C ALA A 756 -1.27 30.68 25.03
N LYS A 757 -0.02 31.02 25.39
CA LYS A 757 0.37 31.30 26.78
C LYS A 757 -0.56 32.28 27.50
N GLU A 758 -0.83 33.43 26.89
CA GLU A 758 -1.65 34.50 27.47
C GLU A 758 -3.15 34.16 27.45
N ILE A 759 -3.60 33.39 26.46
CA ILE A 759 -5.00 32.99 26.33
C ILE A 759 -5.42 32.02 27.43
N TYR A 760 -4.54 31.07 27.74
CA TYR A 760 -4.80 29.95 28.66
C TYR A 760 -4.03 30.07 30.00
N ASP A 761 -3.37 31.20 30.24
CA ASP A 761 -2.57 31.49 31.44
C ASP A 761 -1.53 30.39 31.77
N LEU A 762 -0.73 30.02 30.76
CA LEU A 762 0.21 28.90 30.86
C LEU A 762 1.55 29.32 31.49
N ASP A 763 2.00 28.59 32.49
CA ASP A 763 3.34 28.66 33.07
C ASP A 763 3.85 27.22 33.20
N ILE A 764 4.72 26.77 32.29
CA ILE A 764 5.12 25.36 32.19
C ILE A 764 6.54 25.14 32.68
N LEU A 765 7.49 25.92 32.16
CA LEU A 765 8.92 25.70 32.34
C LEU A 765 9.65 26.99 32.75
N LYS A 766 10.49 26.89 33.78
CA LYS A 766 11.32 27.99 34.29
C LYS A 766 12.80 27.65 34.20
N ILE A 767 13.62 28.70 34.09
CA ILE A 767 15.08 28.61 34.11
C ILE A 767 15.60 29.39 35.32
N GLU A 768 16.30 28.72 36.23
CA GLU A 768 16.96 29.34 37.38
C GLU A 768 18.38 28.77 37.53
N ASN A 769 19.40 29.62 37.64
CA ASN A 769 20.81 29.21 37.80
C ASN A 769 21.27 28.15 36.76
N ASP A 770 20.96 28.35 35.48
CA ASP A 770 21.23 27.41 34.37
C ASP A 770 20.61 26.00 34.52
N LYS A 771 19.58 25.89 35.37
CA LYS A 771 18.77 24.68 35.53
C LYS A 771 17.33 24.92 35.10
N LEU A 772 16.83 24.00 34.30
CA LEU A 772 15.44 23.90 33.89
C LEU A 772 14.65 23.13 34.96
N HIS A 773 13.45 23.60 35.28
CA HIS A 773 12.49 22.90 36.13
C HIS A 773 11.06 23.25 35.74
N PHE A 774 10.13 22.33 35.97
CA PHE A 774 8.70 22.58 35.77
C PHE A 774 8.16 23.57 36.80
N SER A 775 7.21 24.41 36.40
CA SER A 775 6.50 25.29 37.34
C SER A 775 5.69 24.47 38.34
N SER A 776 5.36 25.06 39.50
CA SER A 776 4.49 24.42 40.50
C SER A 776 3.10 24.10 39.93
N THR A 777 2.56 24.96 39.06
CA THR A 777 1.27 24.75 38.39
C THR A 777 1.35 23.53 37.47
N PHE A 778 2.41 23.40 36.67
CA PHE A 778 2.55 22.27 35.75
C PHE A 778 2.83 20.95 36.47
N LEU A 779 3.58 20.99 37.57
CA LEU A 779 3.77 19.83 38.44
C LEU A 779 2.43 19.31 39.00
N SER A 780 1.44 20.17 39.24
CA SER A 780 0.11 19.73 39.67
C SER A 780 -0.59 18.88 38.60
N TYR A 781 -0.49 19.24 37.31
CA TYR A 781 -1.03 18.44 36.20
C TYR A 781 -0.25 17.13 36.01
N LEU A 782 1.08 17.16 36.16
CA LEU A 782 1.93 15.95 36.09
C LEU A 782 1.66 14.94 37.21
N ASN A 783 1.12 15.38 38.35
CA ASN A 783 0.68 14.46 39.41
C ASN A 783 -0.57 13.66 39.00
N HIS A 784 -1.34 14.15 38.01
CA HIS A 784 -2.45 13.39 37.46
C HIS A 784 -1.94 12.29 36.54
N LYS A 785 -2.07 11.03 36.98
CA LYS A 785 -1.47 9.85 36.33
C LYS A 785 -1.87 9.70 34.86
N VAL A 786 -3.11 10.01 34.51
CA VAL A 786 -3.61 9.91 33.13
C VAL A 786 -2.91 10.96 32.25
N PHE A 787 -2.86 12.22 32.69
CA PHE A 787 -2.22 13.30 31.95
C PHE A 787 -0.72 12.99 31.72
N LYS A 788 -0.01 12.60 32.78
CA LYS A 788 1.41 12.23 32.71
C LYS A 788 1.66 11.10 31.71
N ASN A 789 0.82 10.06 31.69
CA ASN A 789 0.99 8.93 30.78
C ASN A 789 0.83 9.34 29.31
N PHE A 790 -0.22 10.09 28.95
CA PHE A 790 -0.42 10.54 27.57
C PHE A 790 0.66 11.53 27.11
N LEU A 791 1.09 12.45 27.98
CA LEU A 791 2.17 13.37 27.65
C LEU A 791 3.49 12.63 27.43
N THR A 792 3.85 11.70 28.33
CA THR A 792 5.08 10.91 28.22
C THR A 792 5.08 10.10 26.92
N ASP A 793 4.01 9.38 26.64
CA ASP A 793 3.88 8.55 25.45
C ASP A 793 3.93 9.37 24.14
N SER A 794 3.24 10.53 24.09
CA SER A 794 3.34 11.47 22.97
C SER A 794 4.77 12.00 22.78
N THR A 795 5.48 12.30 23.87
CA THR A 795 6.87 12.75 23.84
C THR A 795 7.82 11.64 23.38
N GLU A 796 7.60 10.40 23.79
CA GLU A 796 8.40 9.26 23.34
C GLU A 796 8.20 8.97 21.86
N TYR A 797 6.96 9.03 21.38
CA TYR A 797 6.64 8.96 19.95
C TYR A 797 7.41 10.01 19.14
N SER A 798 7.37 11.27 19.58
CA SER A 798 8.06 12.38 18.90
C SER A 798 9.57 12.16 18.78
N ILE A 799 10.20 11.66 19.85
CA ILE A 799 11.64 11.33 19.86
C ILE A 799 11.93 10.15 18.94
N TYR A 800 11.12 9.08 19.02
CA TYR A 800 11.30 7.89 18.20
C TYR A 800 11.21 8.23 16.71
N GLU A 801 10.19 8.96 16.28
CA GLU A 801 9.99 9.27 14.87
C GLU A 801 11.06 10.27 14.36
N PHE A 802 11.57 11.16 15.23
CA PHE A 802 12.74 11.96 14.90
C PHE A 802 13.98 11.07 14.71
N ASP A 803 14.27 10.16 15.64
CA ASP A 803 15.44 9.26 15.59
C ASP A 803 15.43 8.39 14.33
N LYS A 804 14.26 7.86 13.96
CA LYS A 804 14.06 7.03 12.76
C LYS A 804 14.37 7.78 11.46
N LEU A 805 14.05 9.07 11.40
CA LEU A 805 14.25 9.91 10.21
C LEU A 805 15.59 10.67 10.22
N PHE A 806 16.29 10.68 11.35
CA PHE A 806 17.54 11.39 11.51
C PHE A 806 18.70 10.59 10.90
N GLU A 807 19.32 11.15 9.87
CA GLU A 807 20.58 10.65 9.31
C GLU A 807 21.63 11.76 9.36
N PRO A 808 22.81 11.54 9.97
CA PRO A 808 23.83 12.58 10.12
C PRO A 808 24.26 13.24 8.80
N ASN A 809 24.32 12.47 7.71
CA ASN A 809 24.71 12.97 6.39
C ASN A 809 23.63 13.85 5.73
N ASN A 810 22.38 13.71 6.16
CA ASN A 810 21.23 14.44 5.63
C ASN A 810 20.77 15.59 6.54
N TRP A 811 21.40 15.75 7.71
CA TRP A 811 21.10 16.82 8.65
C TRP A 811 21.82 18.12 8.29
N GLN A 812 21.06 19.22 8.21
CA GLN A 812 21.56 20.56 7.91
C GLN A 812 20.94 21.59 8.84
N ASN A 813 21.67 21.97 9.90
CA ASN A 813 21.38 23.11 10.76
C ASN A 813 19.89 23.20 11.19
N GLY A 814 19.32 22.09 11.66
CA GLY A 814 17.92 22.01 12.11
C GLY A 814 16.97 21.23 11.20
N PHE A 815 17.34 20.95 9.95
CA PHE A 815 16.48 20.28 8.98
C PHE A 815 17.09 18.99 8.45
N VAL A 816 16.26 18.01 8.14
CA VAL A 816 16.65 16.78 7.43
C VAL A 816 16.29 16.92 5.96
N LEU A 817 17.24 16.66 5.06
CA LEU A 817 17.03 16.68 3.61
C LEU A 817 15.85 15.78 3.20
N TYR A 818 15.04 16.29 2.27
CA TYR A 818 13.86 15.63 1.71
C TYR A 818 12.75 15.31 2.72
N ARG A 819 12.82 15.84 3.94
CA ARG A 819 11.72 15.76 4.90
C ARG A 819 10.76 16.93 4.69
N LYS A 820 9.46 16.66 4.88
CA LYS A 820 8.42 17.69 4.84
C LYS A 820 8.37 18.52 6.11
N TYR A 821 8.17 19.84 5.97
CA TYR A 821 7.98 20.77 7.07
C TYR A 821 6.85 21.75 6.73
N SER A 822 5.99 22.04 7.70
CA SER A 822 5.05 23.16 7.58
C SER A 822 5.81 24.47 7.72
N ARG A 823 5.24 25.59 7.21
CA ARG A 823 5.83 26.92 7.44
C ARG A 823 6.06 27.21 8.93
N LYS A 824 5.10 26.80 9.77
CA LYS A 824 5.17 26.94 11.23
C LYS A 824 6.38 26.20 11.81
N ASP A 825 6.62 24.96 11.39
CA ASP A 825 7.77 24.17 11.82
C ASP A 825 9.10 24.84 11.43
N VAL A 826 9.18 25.37 10.21
CA VAL A 826 10.39 26.04 9.71
C VAL A 826 10.74 27.24 10.58
N PHE A 827 9.77 28.12 10.87
CA PHE A 827 10.04 29.28 11.72
C PHE A 827 10.34 28.91 13.17
N ARG A 828 9.70 27.86 13.70
CA ARG A 828 10.01 27.31 15.02
C ARG A 828 11.47 26.82 15.11
N ILE A 829 11.92 26.07 14.11
CA ILE A 829 13.29 25.52 14.02
C ILE A 829 14.33 26.63 13.80
N LEU A 830 13.96 27.68 13.06
CA LEU A 830 14.81 28.87 12.86
C LEU A 830 14.84 29.82 14.07
N ASN A 831 14.27 29.44 15.22
CA ASN A 831 14.26 30.22 16.46
C ASN A 831 13.54 31.58 16.36
N VAL A 832 12.57 31.73 15.45
CA VAL A 832 11.78 32.95 15.38
C VAL A 832 10.87 33.06 16.60
N THR A 833 10.79 34.26 17.19
CA THR A 833 10.07 34.50 18.45
C THR A 833 8.56 34.30 18.33
N GLU A 834 7.98 34.57 17.17
CA GLU A 834 6.54 34.51 16.94
C GLU A 834 6.23 33.82 15.62
N ASN A 835 5.16 33.02 15.59
CA ASN A 835 4.70 32.40 14.36
C ASN A 835 4.18 33.48 13.37
N PRO A 836 4.83 33.68 12.21
CA PRO A 836 4.41 34.72 11.29
C PRO A 836 3.10 34.39 10.60
N VAL A 837 2.28 35.42 10.34
CA VAL A 837 1.02 35.27 9.59
C VAL A 837 1.31 34.77 8.18
N ALA A 838 0.64 33.70 7.75
CA ALA A 838 0.90 33.03 6.47
C ALA A 838 0.86 33.98 5.25
N GLN A 839 -0.05 34.96 5.25
CA GLN A 839 -0.13 35.99 4.21
C GLN A 839 1.15 36.83 4.09
N ASN A 840 1.82 37.13 5.20
CA ASN A 840 3.06 37.92 5.20
C ASN A 840 4.24 37.11 4.67
N VAL A 841 4.24 35.79 4.93
CA VAL A 841 5.28 34.88 4.44
C VAL A 841 5.23 34.77 2.92
N GLY A 842 4.06 34.51 2.33
CA GLY A 842 3.95 34.26 0.88
C GLY A 842 4.92 33.15 0.44
N GLY A 843 5.89 33.50 -0.42
CA GLY A 843 6.98 32.62 -0.86
C GLY A 843 8.30 32.71 -0.08
N TYR A 844 8.56 33.78 0.69
CA TYR A 844 9.77 33.89 1.52
C TYR A 844 9.64 35.03 2.55
N LEU A 845 10.40 34.96 3.64
CA LEU A 845 10.44 36.03 4.65
C LEU A 845 11.86 36.21 5.18
N VAL A 846 12.44 37.40 4.97
CA VAL A 846 13.73 37.77 5.56
C VAL A 846 13.53 38.07 7.04
N SER A 847 14.33 37.44 7.89
CA SER A 847 14.32 37.67 9.33
C SER A 847 14.70 39.11 9.68
N PRO A 848 14.11 39.73 10.72
CA PRO A 848 14.44 41.10 11.13
C PRO A 848 15.92 41.35 11.44
N ASN A 849 16.64 40.34 11.94
CA ASN A 849 18.07 40.37 12.25
C ASN A 849 18.98 39.97 11.06
N ASN A 850 18.40 39.77 9.88
CA ASN A 850 19.09 39.32 8.67
C ASN A 850 19.85 37.96 8.78
N ALA A 851 19.47 37.09 9.73
CA ALA A 851 20.11 35.80 9.92
C ALA A 851 19.66 34.73 8.92
N HIS A 852 18.38 34.73 8.51
CA HIS A 852 17.80 33.70 7.64
C HIS A 852 16.65 34.21 6.75
N CYS A 853 16.46 33.55 5.61
CA CYS A 853 15.32 33.76 4.73
C CYS A 853 14.89 32.40 4.13
N PRO A 854 13.98 31.68 4.79
CA PRO A 854 13.41 30.46 4.22
C PRO A 854 12.60 30.77 2.95
N ILE A 855 12.77 29.94 1.93
CA ILE A 855 12.15 30.06 0.62
C ILE A 855 11.17 28.89 0.43
N PHE A 856 9.92 29.19 0.10
CA PHE A 856 8.84 28.22 -0.13
C PHE A 856 8.34 28.33 -1.56
N VAL A 857 8.37 27.22 -2.29
CA VAL A 857 7.97 27.14 -3.70
C VAL A 857 6.92 26.05 -3.90
N ASN A 858 5.85 26.40 -4.62
CA ASN A 858 4.96 25.42 -5.24
C ASN A 858 5.43 25.21 -6.69
N TYR A 859 5.90 24.01 -7.00
CA TYR A 859 6.62 23.69 -8.24
C TYR A 859 5.71 23.67 -9.46
N HIS A 860 4.58 22.97 -9.39
CA HIS A 860 3.51 23.09 -10.37
C HIS A 860 2.41 23.98 -9.83
N LYS A 861 1.93 24.87 -10.70
CA LYS A 861 0.94 25.90 -10.39
C LYS A 861 -0.33 25.55 -11.13
N GLU A 862 -1.48 25.61 -10.46
CA GLU A 862 -2.79 25.40 -11.09
C GLU A 862 -3.09 26.53 -12.10
N ASP A 863 -3.88 26.20 -13.13
CA ASP A 863 -4.23 27.14 -14.20
C ASP A 863 -4.98 28.39 -13.69
N ASP A 864 -5.75 28.24 -12.59
CA ASP A 864 -6.58 29.27 -11.93
C ASP A 864 -5.84 30.09 -10.84
N ILE A 865 -4.51 30.02 -10.76
CA ILE A 865 -3.73 30.86 -9.83
C ILE A 865 -3.61 32.31 -10.35
N SER A 866 -3.63 33.27 -9.42
CA SER A 866 -3.47 34.71 -9.68
C SER A 866 -2.25 34.99 -10.56
N GLU A 867 -2.40 35.79 -11.64
CA GLU A 867 -1.28 36.10 -12.56
C GLU A 867 -0.07 36.67 -11.81
N SER A 868 -0.31 37.40 -10.72
CA SER A 868 0.69 37.96 -9.80
C SER A 868 1.57 36.94 -9.06
N THR A 869 1.28 35.64 -9.14
CA THR A 869 2.02 34.55 -8.47
C THR A 869 2.50 33.44 -9.42
N LYS A 870 2.33 33.62 -10.75
CA LYS A 870 2.89 32.76 -11.81
C LYS A 870 4.40 32.97 -12.02
N TYR A 871 5.19 32.76 -10.95
CA TYR A 871 6.65 32.79 -11.04
C TYR A 871 7.20 31.61 -11.87
N GLU A 872 8.29 31.81 -12.60
CA GLU A 872 9.01 30.77 -13.35
C GLU A 872 10.05 30.09 -12.45
N ASP A 873 9.59 29.48 -11.36
CA ASP A 873 10.46 28.72 -10.48
C ASP A 873 10.64 27.31 -11.06
N GLU A 874 11.87 26.92 -11.38
CA GLU A 874 12.15 25.63 -12.02
C GLU A 874 13.56 25.16 -11.68
N PHE A 875 13.75 23.83 -11.64
CA PHE A 875 15.10 23.30 -11.67
C PHE A 875 15.69 23.44 -13.08
N VAL A 876 16.93 23.90 -13.15
CA VAL A 876 17.74 23.86 -14.39
C VAL A 876 18.42 22.50 -14.51
N ASN A 877 18.81 21.95 -13.37
CA ASN A 877 19.34 20.61 -13.18
C ASN A 877 19.23 20.27 -11.68
N ASN A 878 19.73 19.11 -11.26
CA ASN A 878 19.66 18.67 -9.86
C ASN A 878 20.47 19.50 -8.85
N LYS A 879 21.17 20.57 -9.25
CA LYS A 879 21.94 21.44 -8.34
C LYS A 879 21.64 22.94 -8.51
N GLU A 880 21.10 23.33 -9.65
CA GLU A 880 20.78 24.72 -9.98
C GLU A 880 19.27 24.93 -10.04
N PHE A 881 18.79 25.96 -9.34
CA PHE A 881 17.36 26.28 -9.24
C PHE A 881 17.13 27.73 -9.65
N ASN A 882 16.27 27.96 -10.65
CA ASN A 882 15.80 29.29 -11.01
C ASN A 882 14.69 29.68 -10.04
N TRP A 883 14.79 30.88 -9.48
CA TRP A 883 13.82 31.40 -8.53
C TRP A 883 13.47 32.86 -8.84
N MET A 884 12.22 33.25 -8.60
CA MET A 884 11.79 34.65 -8.68
C MET A 884 11.40 35.24 -7.33
N SER A 885 11.75 36.52 -7.14
CA SER A 885 11.28 37.31 -6.01
C SER A 885 9.78 37.57 -6.04
N LYS A 886 9.23 38.04 -4.91
CA LYS A 886 7.87 38.56 -4.81
C LYS A 886 7.67 39.71 -5.80
N SER A 887 6.43 39.93 -6.22
CA SER A 887 6.06 41.04 -7.10
C SER A 887 6.38 42.42 -6.48
N ASN A 888 6.63 43.41 -7.35
CA ASN A 888 7.05 44.76 -6.97
C ASN A 888 8.38 44.81 -6.20
N ARG A 889 9.31 43.94 -6.58
CA ARG A 889 10.70 43.96 -6.11
C ARG A 889 11.64 44.32 -7.24
N LYS A 890 12.73 44.96 -6.86
CA LYS A 890 13.84 45.39 -7.71
C LYS A 890 15.13 44.88 -7.10
N ILE A 891 16.21 44.88 -7.87
CA ILE A 891 17.51 44.46 -7.36
C ILE A 891 17.84 45.24 -6.09
N GLU A 892 17.59 46.55 -6.03
CA GLU A 892 17.89 47.42 -4.90
C GLU A 892 16.97 47.22 -3.67
N SER A 893 15.96 46.34 -3.74
CA SER A 893 15.04 46.12 -2.62
C SER A 893 15.79 45.49 -1.44
N ASN A 894 15.50 45.93 -0.22
CA ASN A 894 16.23 45.50 0.98
C ASN A 894 16.24 43.98 1.19
N ASP A 895 15.11 43.31 0.92
CA ASP A 895 15.00 41.87 0.99
C ASP A 895 15.84 41.16 -0.07
N VAL A 896 15.84 41.66 -1.31
CA VAL A 896 16.68 41.15 -2.41
C VAL A 896 18.17 41.35 -2.11
N GLN A 897 18.57 42.54 -1.65
CA GLN A 897 19.97 42.81 -1.25
C GLN A 897 20.44 41.89 -0.12
N SER A 898 19.52 41.55 0.79
CA SER A 898 19.78 40.60 1.87
C SER A 898 19.98 39.18 1.33
N ILE A 899 19.09 38.70 0.45
CA ILE A 899 19.20 37.39 -0.21
C ILE A 899 20.50 37.28 -1.03
N LEU A 900 20.93 38.37 -1.67
CA LEU A 900 22.20 38.45 -2.41
C LEU A 900 23.44 38.50 -1.50
N GLY A 901 23.28 38.47 -0.17
CA GLY A 901 24.37 38.47 0.81
C GLY A 901 25.06 39.83 1.01
N LYS A 902 24.51 40.93 0.47
CA LYS A 902 25.14 42.26 0.59
C LYS A 902 24.96 42.91 1.96
N ASN A 903 23.97 42.46 2.72
CA ASN A 903 23.68 42.92 4.09
C ASN A 903 24.27 41.99 5.17
N GLY A 904 25.25 41.16 4.81
CA GLY A 904 25.83 40.13 5.67
C GLY A 904 25.44 38.71 5.24
N ALA A 905 26.08 37.72 5.86
CA ALA A 905 25.79 36.31 5.60
C ALA A 905 24.37 35.95 6.09
N ILE A 906 23.58 35.33 5.21
CA ILE A 906 22.20 34.91 5.48
C ILE A 906 22.02 33.44 5.12
N ARG A 907 21.27 32.68 5.92
CA ARG A 907 20.83 31.32 5.57
C ARG A 907 19.65 31.36 4.60
N LEU A 908 19.68 30.52 3.57
CA LEU A 908 18.62 30.43 2.57
C LEU A 908 18.18 28.96 2.43
N PRO A 909 17.38 28.43 3.37
CA PRO A 909 16.86 27.09 3.25
C PRO A 909 15.71 27.05 2.23
N LEU A 910 15.80 26.14 1.25
CA LEU A 910 14.81 25.97 0.19
C LEU A 910 13.82 24.85 0.52
N PHE A 911 12.53 25.15 0.38
CA PHE A 911 11.42 24.23 0.61
C PHE A 911 10.51 24.18 -0.62
N ILE A 912 10.29 22.99 -1.18
CA ILE A 912 9.50 22.79 -2.41
C ILE A 912 8.33 21.85 -2.14
N LYS A 913 7.18 22.18 -2.70
CA LYS A 913 5.99 21.32 -2.75
C LYS A 913 5.59 21.13 -4.21
N LYS A 914 5.20 19.92 -4.61
CA LYS A 914 4.88 19.62 -6.02
C LYS A 914 3.59 20.33 -6.44
N ASN A 915 2.47 20.02 -5.77
CA ASN A 915 1.14 20.56 -6.05
C ASN A 915 0.46 21.10 -4.77
N ASN A 916 -0.53 21.99 -4.91
CA ASN A 916 -1.33 22.45 -3.77
C ASN A 916 -2.17 21.34 -3.11
N ASP A 917 -2.56 20.31 -3.87
CA ASP A 917 -3.34 19.17 -3.38
C ASP A 917 -2.56 18.24 -2.41
N GLU A 918 -1.22 18.33 -2.33
CA GLU A 918 -0.38 17.46 -1.46
C GLU A 918 -0.32 17.86 0.04
N GLY A 919 -1.21 18.74 0.52
CA GLY A 919 -1.28 19.16 1.94
C GLY A 919 -0.69 20.54 2.24
N MET A 920 -0.19 20.79 3.47
CA MET A 920 0.33 22.11 3.87
C MET A 920 1.86 22.18 3.98
N ASP A 921 2.53 21.03 3.86
CA ASP A 921 3.95 20.89 4.13
C ASP A 921 4.79 20.89 2.84
N PHE A 922 6.05 21.30 2.98
CA PHE A 922 7.01 21.44 1.89
C PHE A 922 8.24 20.59 2.16
N TYR A 923 8.78 19.92 1.14
CA TYR A 923 10.02 19.16 1.23
C TYR A 923 11.22 20.10 1.34
N TYR A 924 12.10 19.88 2.32
CA TYR A 924 13.36 20.61 2.43
C TYR A 924 14.39 20.12 1.40
N MET A 925 14.84 20.99 0.51
CA MET A 925 15.80 20.68 -0.56
C MET A 925 17.26 20.98 -0.19
N GLY A 926 17.49 21.61 0.96
CA GLY A 926 18.82 22.02 1.41
C GLY A 926 19.03 23.53 1.38
N GLU A 927 20.23 23.94 1.77
CA GLU A 927 20.66 25.34 1.70
C GLU A 927 21.04 25.75 0.27
N VAL A 928 20.58 26.93 -0.15
CA VAL A 928 20.95 27.55 -1.41
C VAL A 928 21.85 28.77 -1.25
N SER A 929 22.60 29.09 -2.30
CA SER A 929 23.41 30.31 -2.40
C SER A 929 23.17 31.00 -3.75
N PRO A 930 23.02 32.33 -3.80
CA PRO A 930 22.77 33.05 -5.04
C PRO A 930 24.03 33.09 -5.92
N GLU A 931 23.86 32.83 -7.21
CA GLU A 931 24.91 33.05 -8.19
C GLU A 931 24.90 34.52 -8.63
N LEU A 932 25.82 35.31 -8.08
CA LEU A 932 25.84 36.77 -8.26
C LEU A 932 25.94 37.24 -9.72
N ASN A 933 26.45 36.39 -10.61
CA ASN A 933 26.56 36.67 -12.05
C ASN A 933 25.28 36.32 -12.83
N GLN A 934 24.29 35.69 -12.19
CA GLN A 934 23.04 35.20 -12.77
C GLN A 934 21.84 35.81 -12.02
N VAL A 935 21.85 37.14 -11.91
CA VAL A 935 20.78 37.95 -11.29
C VAL A 935 20.22 38.88 -12.35
N GLU A 936 18.93 38.78 -12.64
CA GLU A 936 18.26 39.55 -13.68
C GLU A 936 17.02 40.26 -13.12
N GLN A 937 16.90 41.56 -13.38
CA GLN A 937 15.65 42.28 -13.13
C GLN A 937 14.73 42.16 -14.33
N THR A 938 13.51 41.69 -14.12
CA THR A 938 12.50 41.51 -15.16
C THR A 938 11.11 41.94 -14.69
N THR A 939 10.08 41.69 -15.48
CA THR A 939 8.69 42.03 -15.16
C THR A 939 7.75 40.84 -15.35
N MET A 940 6.73 40.73 -14.52
CA MET A 940 5.63 39.77 -14.68
C MET A 940 4.28 40.51 -14.69
N LYS A 941 3.23 39.88 -15.20
CA LYS A 941 1.86 40.43 -15.14
C LYS A 941 1.26 40.22 -13.76
N ASN A 942 0.52 41.20 -13.25
CA ASN A 942 -0.31 41.04 -12.06
C ASN A 942 -1.77 40.72 -12.44
N ASP A 943 -2.63 40.46 -11.45
CA ASP A 943 -4.04 40.07 -11.64
C ASP A 943 -4.90 41.13 -12.37
N SER A 944 -4.36 42.33 -12.57
CA SER A 944 -4.98 43.44 -13.33
C SER A 944 -4.37 43.62 -14.72
N GLY A 945 -3.50 42.69 -15.17
CA GLY A 945 -2.79 42.75 -16.45
C GLY A 945 -1.62 43.75 -16.50
N LYS A 946 -1.27 44.40 -15.39
CA LYS A 946 -0.19 45.39 -15.30
C LYS A 946 1.16 44.70 -15.07
N GLN A 947 2.18 45.15 -15.78
CA GLN A 947 3.56 44.70 -15.58
C GLN A 947 4.10 45.20 -14.23
N VAL A 948 4.51 44.27 -13.37
CA VAL A 948 5.12 44.50 -12.05
C VAL A 948 6.55 43.96 -12.04
N SER A 949 7.47 44.63 -11.36
CA SER A 949 8.89 44.23 -11.35
C SER A 949 9.13 43.01 -10.46
N VAL A 950 10.02 42.13 -10.92
CA VAL A 950 10.52 40.97 -10.18
C VAL A 950 12.01 40.77 -10.47
N VAL A 951 12.70 40.03 -9.60
CA VAL A 951 14.11 39.68 -9.76
C VAL A 951 14.22 38.17 -9.90
N LYS A 952 14.80 37.70 -11.01
CA LYS A 952 15.20 36.30 -11.18
C LYS A 952 16.59 36.11 -10.58
N ILE A 953 16.75 35.08 -9.78
CA ILE A 953 18.03 34.69 -9.17
C ILE A 953 18.25 33.21 -9.46
N ARG A 954 19.42 32.87 -9.98
CA ARG A 954 19.87 31.48 -10.00
C ARG A 954 20.49 31.10 -8.67
N PHE A 955 19.96 30.04 -8.07
CA PHE A 955 20.47 29.47 -6.84
C PHE A 955 21.29 28.21 -7.12
N ASN A 956 22.42 28.09 -6.43
CA ASN A 956 23.21 26.87 -6.33
C ASN A 956 22.89 26.18 -5.01
N LEU A 957 22.42 24.93 -5.08
CA LEU A 957 22.21 24.10 -3.91
C LEU A 957 23.56 23.59 -3.38
N THR A 958 23.70 23.56 -2.06
CA THR A 958 24.89 23.03 -1.38
C THR A 958 25.08 21.54 -1.69
N ASN A 959 23.99 20.78 -1.65
CA ASN A 959 23.92 19.37 -2.05
C ASN A 959 23.03 19.24 -3.27
N ALA A 960 23.42 18.41 -4.24
CA ALA A 960 22.54 18.09 -5.36
C ALA A 960 21.31 17.31 -4.85
N VAL A 961 20.14 17.64 -5.41
CA VAL A 961 18.89 16.92 -5.21
C VAL A 961 19.06 15.48 -5.70
N SER A 962 18.58 14.52 -4.92
CA SER A 962 18.58 13.12 -5.31
C SER A 962 17.77 12.91 -6.59
N THR A 963 18.24 12.03 -7.47
CA THR A 963 17.59 11.78 -8.77
C THR A 963 16.12 11.36 -8.63
N SER A 964 15.78 10.57 -7.60
CA SER A 964 14.41 10.17 -7.33
C SER A 964 13.51 11.36 -6.97
N MET A 965 13.99 12.26 -6.10
CA MET A 965 13.24 13.46 -5.72
C MET A 965 13.12 14.45 -6.88
N TYR A 966 14.20 14.61 -7.66
CA TYR A 966 14.20 15.45 -8.85
C TYR A 966 13.17 14.98 -9.88
N ASN A 967 13.18 13.69 -10.23
CA ASN A 967 12.23 13.10 -11.18
C ASN A 967 10.78 13.22 -10.69
N TYR A 968 10.55 13.02 -9.39
CA TYR A 968 9.22 13.18 -8.81
C TYR A 968 8.68 14.62 -8.94
N LEU A 969 9.53 15.64 -8.73
CA LEU A 969 9.16 17.05 -8.88
C LEU A 969 8.97 17.46 -10.35
N GLU A 970 9.76 16.93 -11.28
CA GLU A 970 9.64 17.26 -12.72
C GLU A 970 8.48 16.59 -13.45
N GLN A 971 7.92 15.51 -12.91
CA GLN A 971 6.74 14.85 -13.47
C GLN A 971 5.55 15.82 -13.51
N LYS A 972 5.22 16.35 -14.69
CA LYS A 972 4.14 17.31 -14.92
C LYS A 972 2.84 16.84 -14.29
N ALA A 973 2.21 17.70 -13.50
CA ALA A 973 0.80 17.52 -13.13
C ALA A 973 -0.05 17.48 -14.41
N THR A 974 -0.78 16.39 -14.62
CA THR A 974 -1.80 16.34 -15.67
C THR A 974 -2.82 17.44 -15.40
N VAL A 975 -3.04 18.27 -16.42
CA VAL A 975 -4.06 19.31 -16.44
C VAL A 975 -5.39 18.63 -16.12
N LYS A 976 -6.06 19.01 -15.02
CA LYS A 976 -7.49 18.74 -14.83
C LYS A 976 -8.16 19.29 -16.08
N VAL A 977 -8.64 18.41 -16.97
CA VAL A 977 -9.34 18.81 -18.18
C VAL A 977 -10.51 19.67 -17.73
N SER A 978 -10.38 20.98 -17.90
CA SER A 978 -11.49 21.90 -17.78
C SER A 978 -12.54 21.41 -18.78
N LYS A 979 -13.77 21.22 -18.29
CA LYS A 979 -14.91 20.85 -19.15
C LYS A 979 -14.88 21.77 -20.38
N PRO A 980 -14.72 21.23 -21.60
CA PRO A 980 -14.70 22.09 -22.76
C PRO A 980 -16.08 22.74 -22.86
N GLU A 981 -16.09 24.06 -22.95
CA GLU A 981 -17.28 24.80 -23.39
C GLU A 981 -17.78 24.14 -24.68
N LYS A 982 -19.07 23.80 -24.71
CA LYS A 982 -19.75 23.26 -25.88
C LYS A 982 -19.55 24.21 -27.06
N LYS A 983 -18.61 23.86 -27.95
CA LYS A 983 -18.61 24.36 -29.32
C LYS A 983 -19.22 23.27 -30.18
N ASP A 984 -20.45 23.54 -30.61
CA ASP A 984 -21.18 22.73 -31.58
C ASP A 984 -20.38 22.67 -32.88
N VAL A 985 -19.69 21.56 -33.11
CA VAL A 985 -19.14 21.22 -34.42
C VAL A 985 -19.99 20.09 -34.99
N ILE A 986 -20.81 20.45 -35.96
CA ILE A 986 -21.67 19.54 -36.72
C ILE A 986 -20.77 18.73 -37.68
N ILE A 987 -20.75 17.41 -37.52
CA ILE A 987 -20.24 16.47 -38.53
C ILE A 987 -21.45 15.65 -39.04
N PRO A 988 -21.63 15.48 -40.36
CA PRO A 988 -22.83 14.84 -40.91
C PRO A 988 -22.81 13.33 -40.71
N LEU A 989 -23.91 12.82 -40.14
CA LEU A 989 -24.21 11.39 -39.99
C LEU A 989 -24.50 10.76 -41.37
N GLN A 990 -23.79 9.67 -41.67
CA GLN A 990 -24.22 8.71 -42.68
C GLN A 990 -25.45 7.94 -42.17
N GLU A 991 -26.43 7.85 -43.06
CA GLU A 991 -27.74 7.25 -42.87
C GLU A 991 -27.65 5.78 -42.47
N THR A 992 -28.30 5.43 -41.35
CA THR A 992 -28.88 4.10 -41.16
C THR A 992 -30.33 4.28 -40.75
N ILE A 993 -31.22 3.82 -41.63
CA ILE A 993 -32.65 3.77 -41.44
C ILE A 993 -32.95 2.63 -40.46
N ASN A 994 -33.61 2.95 -39.34
CA ASN A 994 -34.36 1.96 -38.56
C ASN A 994 -35.70 2.57 -38.14
N PHE A 995 -36.77 1.91 -38.54
CA PHE A 995 -38.14 2.14 -38.08
C PHE A 995 -38.33 1.43 -36.74
N GLU A 996 -38.52 2.18 -35.65
CA GLU A 996 -39.24 1.71 -34.46
C GLU A 996 -39.97 2.90 -33.79
N PRO A 997 -41.09 2.65 -33.08
CA PRO A 997 -41.99 3.69 -32.60
C PRO A 997 -41.28 4.58 -31.58
N THR A 998 -41.49 5.90 -31.67
CA THR A 998 -40.95 6.85 -30.70
C THR A 998 -41.71 6.72 -29.38
N ILE A 999 -41.26 5.82 -28.50
CA ILE A 999 -41.70 5.79 -27.10
C ILE A 999 -41.18 7.07 -26.45
N ARG A 1000 -42.09 7.88 -25.91
CA ARG A 1000 -41.75 9.12 -25.18
C ARG A 1000 -41.86 8.81 -23.69
N ASN A 1001 -40.82 9.18 -22.93
CA ASN A 1001 -40.73 9.07 -21.46
C ASN A 1001 -40.56 7.64 -20.92
N LEU A 1002 -39.37 7.07 -21.12
CA LEU A 1002 -38.96 5.80 -20.51
C LEU A 1002 -38.51 6.03 -19.05
N ILE A 1003 -38.98 5.17 -18.15
CA ILE A 1003 -38.56 5.12 -16.74
C ILE A 1003 -38.03 3.72 -16.39
N PRO A 1004 -37.03 3.61 -15.51
CA PRO A 1004 -36.54 2.31 -15.03
C PRO A 1004 -37.57 1.65 -14.12
N LEU A 1005 -38.03 0.46 -14.50
CA LEU A 1005 -38.74 -0.51 -13.66
C LEU A 1005 -37.72 -1.49 -13.10
N TYR A 1006 -37.40 -1.35 -11.81
CA TYR A 1006 -36.46 -2.25 -11.15
C TYR A 1006 -37.07 -3.63 -10.90
N ASP A 1007 -36.26 -4.66 -11.13
CA ASP A 1007 -36.62 -6.08 -11.02
C ASP A 1007 -36.58 -6.61 -9.57
N PHE A 1008 -36.86 -5.73 -8.60
CA PHE A 1008 -37.12 -6.10 -7.21
C PHE A 1008 -38.55 -5.70 -6.82
N TYR A 1009 -39.05 -6.28 -5.72
CA TYR A 1009 -40.34 -5.89 -5.15
C TYR A 1009 -40.20 -5.36 -3.72
N ALA A 1010 -41.07 -4.42 -3.36
CA ALA A 1010 -41.21 -3.97 -1.98
C ALA A 1010 -42.39 -4.69 -1.31
N ALA A 1011 -42.17 -5.22 -0.12
CA ALA A 1011 -43.25 -5.82 0.64
C ALA A 1011 -44.16 -4.74 1.22
N ALA A 1012 -45.45 -4.79 0.90
CA ALA A 1012 -46.50 -4.20 1.73
C ALA A 1012 -46.73 -5.12 2.95
N GLY A 1013 -45.66 -5.34 3.72
CA GLY A 1013 -45.57 -6.16 4.95
C GLY A 1013 -44.50 -5.57 5.88
N THR A 1014 -43.67 -6.40 6.52
CA THR A 1014 -42.50 -5.96 7.30
C THR A 1014 -41.39 -5.45 6.38
N PHE A 1015 -40.59 -6.34 5.81
CA PHE A 1015 -39.63 -6.10 4.73
C PHE A 1015 -39.68 -7.31 3.80
N SER A 1016 -39.30 -7.13 2.53
CA SER A 1016 -39.14 -8.25 1.60
C SER A 1016 -38.06 -9.22 2.10
N GLU A 1017 -37.94 -10.38 1.44
CA GLU A 1017 -36.70 -11.15 1.51
C GLU A 1017 -35.53 -10.29 0.97
N ILE A 1018 -34.30 -10.65 1.35
CA ILE A 1018 -33.10 -10.01 0.84
C ILE A 1018 -33.03 -10.27 -0.67
N GLN A 1019 -32.98 -9.20 -1.46
CA GLN A 1019 -32.94 -9.25 -2.92
C GLN A 1019 -31.61 -8.68 -3.40
N SER A 1020 -30.93 -9.42 -4.28
CA SER A 1020 -29.61 -9.08 -4.81
C SER A 1020 -29.62 -8.43 -6.19
N GLU A 1021 -30.76 -8.47 -6.88
CA GLU A 1021 -30.93 -7.96 -8.24
C GLU A 1021 -31.53 -6.55 -8.20
N LYS A 1022 -30.75 -5.54 -8.63
CA LYS A 1022 -31.21 -4.16 -8.85
C LYS A 1022 -31.18 -3.80 -10.35
N ASP A 1023 -31.26 -4.80 -11.21
CA ASP A 1023 -31.42 -4.61 -12.65
C ASP A 1023 -32.79 -3.96 -12.93
N TYR A 1024 -32.93 -3.33 -14.09
CA TYR A 1024 -34.18 -2.69 -14.47
C TYR A 1024 -34.48 -2.87 -15.96
N THR A 1025 -35.76 -2.92 -16.27
CA THR A 1025 -36.27 -2.79 -17.64
C THR A 1025 -36.84 -1.38 -17.83
N LEU A 1026 -36.86 -0.86 -19.05
CA LEU A 1026 -37.45 0.45 -19.33
C LEU A 1026 -38.93 0.30 -19.71
N ILE A 1027 -39.81 0.97 -18.96
CA ILE A 1027 -41.26 1.02 -19.24
C ILE A 1027 -41.70 2.44 -19.62
N GLU A 1028 -42.84 2.57 -20.29
CA GLU A 1028 -43.44 3.87 -20.62
C GLU A 1028 -44.06 4.51 -19.36
N GLY A 1029 -43.62 5.72 -19.02
CA GLY A 1029 -44.11 6.49 -17.89
C GLY A 1029 -45.38 7.30 -18.21
N PRO A 1030 -46.12 7.81 -17.20
CA PRO A 1030 -47.34 8.59 -17.42
C PRO A 1030 -47.12 9.85 -18.28
N GLU A 1031 -48.13 10.27 -19.06
CA GLU A 1031 -48.03 11.41 -20.01
C GLU A 1031 -47.55 12.74 -19.40
N ASN A 1032 -47.64 12.90 -18.06
CA ASN A 1032 -47.23 14.09 -17.30
C ASN A 1032 -45.80 14.05 -16.72
N THR A 1033 -44.97 13.03 -16.99
CA THR A 1033 -43.56 13.03 -16.58
C THR A 1033 -42.68 13.75 -17.62
N ASN A 1034 -42.03 14.85 -17.23
CA ASN A 1034 -41.12 15.62 -18.11
C ASN A 1034 -39.90 14.77 -18.56
N LYS A 1035 -39.34 15.08 -19.74
CA LYS A 1035 -38.16 14.44 -20.37
C LYS A 1035 -36.87 14.33 -19.52
N ASN A 1036 -36.85 14.87 -18.31
CA ASN A 1036 -35.69 14.99 -17.42
C ASN A 1036 -35.97 14.37 -16.04
N SER A 1037 -36.89 13.42 -15.95
CA SER A 1037 -37.45 13.01 -14.67
C SER A 1037 -36.71 11.85 -14.02
N ASP A 1038 -36.13 12.08 -12.85
CA ASP A 1038 -35.44 11.09 -12.01
C ASP A 1038 -36.36 9.97 -11.45
N TYR A 1039 -37.57 9.76 -11.97
CA TYR A 1039 -38.49 8.75 -11.41
C TYR A 1039 -38.06 7.32 -11.71
N PHE A 1040 -38.44 6.39 -10.85
CA PHE A 1040 -38.28 4.95 -11.04
C PHE A 1040 -39.53 4.20 -10.59
N ALA A 1041 -39.66 2.93 -10.99
CA ALA A 1041 -40.77 2.08 -10.59
C ALA A 1041 -40.28 0.76 -9.98
N CYS A 1042 -41.08 0.17 -9.09
CA CYS A 1042 -40.91 -1.20 -8.63
C CYS A 1042 -42.27 -1.82 -8.30
N LYS A 1043 -42.31 -3.15 -8.18
CA LYS A 1043 -43.54 -3.88 -7.87
C LYS A 1043 -43.82 -3.90 -6.36
N ILE A 1044 -45.08 -3.76 -5.97
CA ILE A 1044 -45.51 -3.85 -4.57
C ILE A 1044 -46.27 -5.16 -4.34
N VAL A 1045 -45.88 -5.91 -3.31
CA VAL A 1045 -46.48 -7.20 -2.97
C VAL A 1045 -46.94 -7.22 -1.52
N GLY A 1046 -48.22 -7.50 -1.28
CA GLY A 1046 -48.85 -7.60 0.05
C GLY A 1046 -50.05 -6.67 0.22
N GLU A 1047 -50.81 -6.90 1.29
CA GLU A 1047 -52.12 -6.26 1.51
C GLU A 1047 -52.12 -5.13 2.55
N SER A 1048 -50.98 -4.89 3.23
CA SER A 1048 -50.95 -3.88 4.32
C SER A 1048 -51.04 -2.43 3.84
N MET A 1049 -51.07 -2.18 2.53
CA MET A 1049 -51.22 -0.84 1.93
C MET A 1049 -52.49 -0.73 1.05
N ASN A 1050 -53.38 -1.72 1.08
CA ASN A 1050 -54.49 -1.87 0.12
C ASN A 1050 -55.58 -0.77 0.13
N ARG A 1051 -55.57 0.16 1.10
CA ARG A 1051 -56.40 1.38 1.01
C ARG A 1051 -55.91 2.35 -0.07
N VAL A 1052 -54.63 2.29 -0.43
CA VAL A 1052 -53.99 3.23 -1.37
C VAL A 1052 -53.26 2.50 -2.50
N ILE A 1053 -52.62 1.35 -2.21
CA ILE A 1053 -51.84 0.56 -3.15
C ILE A 1053 -52.35 -0.89 -3.12
N PRO A 1054 -53.10 -1.32 -4.15
CA PRO A 1054 -53.48 -2.71 -4.33
C PRO A 1054 -52.27 -3.65 -4.39
N ASN A 1055 -52.46 -4.90 -3.99
CA ASN A 1055 -51.41 -5.92 -4.10
C ASN A 1055 -51.11 -6.22 -5.57
N GLY A 1056 -49.84 -6.27 -5.93
CA GLY A 1056 -49.37 -6.53 -7.29
C GLY A 1056 -49.07 -5.28 -8.11
N SER A 1057 -49.48 -4.10 -7.66
CA SER A 1057 -49.33 -2.84 -8.40
C SER A 1057 -47.87 -2.46 -8.66
N ILE A 1058 -47.59 -1.94 -9.86
CA ILE A 1058 -46.34 -1.27 -10.20
C ILE A 1058 -46.45 0.20 -9.80
N CYS A 1059 -45.62 0.64 -8.87
CA CYS A 1059 -45.70 1.97 -8.29
C CYS A 1059 -44.55 2.86 -8.78
N LEU A 1060 -44.87 4.11 -9.09
CA LEU A 1060 -43.92 5.16 -9.47
C LEU A 1060 -43.38 5.87 -8.21
N PHE A 1061 -42.08 6.05 -8.15
CA PHE A 1061 -41.36 6.70 -7.05
C PHE A 1061 -40.48 7.83 -7.54
N LYS A 1062 -40.41 8.89 -6.72
CA LYS A 1062 -39.43 9.96 -6.87
C LYS A 1062 -38.26 9.71 -5.92
N PRO A 1063 -36.99 9.76 -6.37
CA PRO A 1063 -35.84 9.68 -5.49
C PRO A 1063 -35.90 10.72 -4.39
N TYR A 1064 -35.59 10.28 -3.17
CA TYR A 1064 -35.66 11.15 -2.01
C TYR A 1064 -34.36 11.97 -1.86
N ASN A 1065 -34.44 13.28 -2.09
CA ASN A 1065 -33.29 14.21 -2.03
C ASN A 1065 -33.30 15.13 -0.78
N GLY A 1066 -34.13 14.83 0.24
CA GLY A 1066 -34.29 15.63 1.47
C GLY A 1066 -35.68 16.26 1.64
N GLY A 1067 -36.02 16.70 2.86
CA GLY A 1067 -37.34 17.27 3.22
C GLY A 1067 -38.02 16.63 4.45
N SER A 1068 -39.27 16.99 4.73
CA SER A 1068 -40.10 16.30 5.73
C SER A 1068 -40.74 15.05 5.12
N ARG A 1069 -40.63 13.93 5.83
CA ARG A 1069 -41.20 12.62 5.44
C ARG A 1069 -42.53 12.31 6.15
N ASN A 1070 -42.87 13.10 7.18
CA ASN A 1070 -44.01 12.81 8.05
C ASN A 1070 -45.34 12.87 7.26
N GLY A 1071 -46.10 11.77 7.28
CA GLY A 1071 -47.36 11.60 6.55
C GLY A 1071 -47.24 11.10 5.11
N LYS A 1072 -46.02 10.91 4.57
CA LYS A 1072 -45.80 10.46 3.19
C LYS A 1072 -45.71 8.94 3.09
N ILE A 1073 -46.13 8.37 1.96
CA ILE A 1073 -45.86 6.96 1.65
C ILE A 1073 -44.46 6.89 1.04
N VAL A 1074 -43.59 6.09 1.66
CA VAL A 1074 -42.17 6.01 1.29
C VAL A 1074 -41.76 4.56 1.05
N LEU A 1075 -40.83 4.40 0.11
CA LEU A 1075 -40.08 3.17 -0.09
C LEU A 1075 -38.84 3.22 0.80
N VAL A 1076 -38.73 2.24 1.70
CA VAL A 1076 -37.63 2.11 2.67
C VAL A 1076 -36.83 0.86 2.34
N GLU A 1077 -35.52 1.04 2.24
CA GLU A 1077 -34.51 0.02 2.04
C GLU A 1077 -33.86 -0.29 3.39
N ASN A 1078 -33.65 -1.57 3.68
CA ASN A 1078 -32.85 -2.06 4.81
C ASN A 1078 -31.64 -2.82 4.24
N MET A 1079 -30.43 -2.43 4.63
CA MET A 1079 -29.17 -2.94 4.09
C MET A 1079 -28.59 -4.06 4.98
N ASP A 1080 -28.06 -5.13 4.37
CA ASP A 1080 -27.39 -6.22 5.10
C ASP A 1080 -26.00 -5.77 5.62
N ILE A 1081 -25.66 -6.15 6.86
CA ILE A 1081 -24.40 -5.88 7.55
C ILE A 1081 -23.23 -6.64 6.90
N GLN A 1082 -23.50 -7.79 6.27
CA GLN A 1082 -22.45 -8.62 5.65
C GLN A 1082 -22.04 -8.14 4.25
N ASP A 1083 -22.93 -7.43 3.55
CA ASP A 1083 -22.69 -6.92 2.20
C ASP A 1083 -23.61 -5.73 1.86
N HIS A 1084 -23.14 -4.51 2.18
CA HIS A 1084 -23.88 -3.26 1.99
C HIS A 1084 -24.18 -2.93 0.52
N ASP A 1085 -23.45 -3.52 -0.43
CA ASP A 1085 -23.53 -3.13 -1.85
C ASP A 1085 -24.47 -4.04 -2.66
N PHE A 1086 -24.65 -5.30 -2.24
CA PHE A 1086 -25.33 -6.28 -3.08
C PHE A 1086 -26.66 -6.78 -2.54
N ASN A 1087 -26.98 -6.65 -1.25
CA ASN A 1087 -28.16 -7.29 -0.65
C ASN A 1087 -29.03 -6.28 0.11
N SER A 1088 -30.31 -6.16 -0.27
CA SER A 1088 -31.23 -5.23 0.40
C SER A 1088 -32.66 -5.78 0.50
N ALA A 1089 -33.35 -5.43 1.58
CA ALA A 1089 -34.76 -5.73 1.78
C ALA A 1089 -35.60 -4.45 1.70
N PHE A 1090 -36.76 -4.48 1.05
CA PHE A 1090 -37.57 -3.29 0.76
C PHE A 1090 -38.97 -3.38 1.37
N THR A 1091 -39.45 -2.26 1.89
CA THR A 1091 -40.83 -2.10 2.38
C THR A 1091 -41.44 -0.78 1.95
N ILE A 1092 -42.76 -0.75 1.84
CA ILE A 1092 -43.53 0.47 1.58
C ILE A 1092 -44.56 0.72 2.68
N LYS A 1093 -44.51 1.92 3.27
CA LYS A 1093 -45.35 2.32 4.41
C LYS A 1093 -45.55 3.83 4.47
N THR A 1094 -46.56 4.27 5.22
CA THR A 1094 -46.72 5.68 5.58
C THR A 1094 -45.75 6.02 6.71
N TYR A 1095 -44.86 6.97 6.47
CA TYR A 1095 -43.83 7.38 7.43
C TYR A 1095 -44.39 8.35 8.47
N SER A 1096 -44.11 8.11 9.75
CA SER A 1096 -44.35 9.08 10.82
C SER A 1096 -43.14 9.19 11.75
N SER A 1097 -42.83 10.39 12.24
CA SER A 1097 -41.77 10.60 13.23
C SER A 1097 -42.35 11.18 14.51
N GLU A 1098 -42.03 10.58 15.65
CA GLU A 1098 -42.32 11.14 16.97
C GLU A 1098 -41.12 11.98 17.44
N LYS A 1099 -41.41 13.13 18.05
CA LYS A 1099 -40.41 14.07 18.59
C LYS A 1099 -40.74 14.33 20.04
N ILE A 1100 -39.74 14.21 20.93
CA ILE A 1100 -39.86 14.69 22.30
C ILE A 1100 -39.17 16.06 22.35
N VAL A 1101 -39.89 17.05 22.87
CA VAL A 1101 -39.36 18.39 23.09
C VAL A 1101 -38.87 18.46 24.53
N SER A 1102 -37.57 18.67 24.74
CA SER A 1102 -36.97 18.96 26.04
C SER A 1102 -36.55 20.44 26.12
N GLU A 1103 -36.20 20.93 27.31
CA GLU A 1103 -35.74 22.31 27.52
C GLU A 1103 -34.41 22.62 26.80
N GLU A 1104 -33.64 21.61 26.38
CA GLU A 1104 -32.36 21.76 25.67
C GLU A 1104 -32.47 21.60 24.13
N GLY A 1105 -33.64 21.23 23.59
CA GLY A 1105 -33.84 21.09 22.15
C GLY A 1105 -34.94 20.10 21.74
N TRP A 1106 -35.02 19.78 20.46
CA TRP A 1106 -35.94 18.78 19.92
C TRP A 1106 -35.15 17.53 19.51
N GLU A 1107 -35.43 16.37 20.11
CA GLU A 1107 -34.84 15.09 19.73
C GLU A 1107 -35.87 14.21 19.00
N HIS A 1108 -35.40 13.47 17.99
CA HIS A 1108 -36.17 12.43 17.32
C HIS A 1108 -36.12 11.16 18.16
N THR A 1109 -37.25 10.66 18.66
CA THR A 1109 -37.22 9.51 19.58
C THR A 1109 -37.67 8.18 18.96
N SER A 1110 -38.43 8.19 17.87
CA SER A 1110 -38.66 6.98 17.05
C SER A 1110 -39.25 7.32 15.68
N ILE A 1111 -39.01 6.45 14.69
CA ILE A 1111 -39.68 6.46 13.39
C ILE A 1111 -40.71 5.33 13.37
N VAL A 1112 -41.95 5.65 13.01
CA VAL A 1112 -43.06 4.70 12.92
C VAL A 1112 -43.50 4.58 11.46
N LEU A 1113 -43.31 3.41 10.86
CA LEU A 1113 -43.82 3.07 9.54
C LEU A 1113 -45.19 2.38 9.68
N ARG A 1114 -46.25 3.06 9.28
CA ARG A 1114 -47.65 2.63 9.48
C ARG A 1114 -48.21 1.93 8.23
N PRO A 1115 -48.93 0.81 8.38
CA PRO A 1115 -49.72 0.23 7.30
C PRO A 1115 -50.93 1.13 6.97
N ASN A 1116 -51.44 1.01 5.76
CA ASN A 1116 -52.64 1.68 5.29
C ASN A 1116 -53.58 0.65 4.64
N SER A 1117 -54.20 -0.19 5.50
CA SER A 1117 -55.01 -1.33 5.08
C SER A 1117 -56.45 -1.25 5.60
N PHE A 1118 -57.39 -1.90 4.92
CA PHE A 1118 -58.75 -2.10 5.42
C PHE A 1118 -58.80 -3.06 6.62
N GLU A 1119 -57.77 -3.89 6.82
CA GLU A 1119 -57.65 -4.79 7.96
C GLU A 1119 -56.80 -4.17 9.09
N GLU A 1120 -57.34 -4.16 10.32
CA GLU A 1120 -56.65 -3.61 11.49
C GLU A 1120 -55.58 -4.56 12.09
N SER A 1121 -55.40 -5.76 11.53
CA SER A 1121 -54.46 -6.78 12.01
C SER A 1121 -52.98 -6.46 11.73
N TYR A 1122 -52.68 -5.55 10.78
CA TYR A 1122 -51.32 -5.17 10.42
C TYR A 1122 -50.71 -4.23 11.47
N LYS A 1123 -49.52 -4.59 11.97
CA LYS A 1123 -48.80 -3.83 12.99
C LYS A 1123 -47.88 -2.76 12.40
N ASN A 1124 -47.65 -1.69 13.16
CA ASN A 1124 -46.64 -0.68 12.86
C ASN A 1124 -45.23 -1.27 12.95
N ILE A 1125 -44.32 -0.80 12.11
CA ILE A 1125 -42.88 -1.05 12.27
C ILE A 1125 -42.31 0.16 13.00
N ILE A 1126 -41.72 -0.06 14.17
CA ILE A 1126 -41.11 0.98 15.01
C ILE A 1126 -39.59 0.85 14.85
N ILE A 1127 -38.94 1.94 14.45
CA ILE A 1127 -37.50 2.04 14.24
C ILE A 1127 -36.94 2.98 15.32
N ASN A 1128 -36.03 2.43 16.13
CA ASN A 1128 -35.33 3.12 17.21
C ASN A 1128 -33.84 3.31 16.84
N GLU A 1129 -33.06 4.00 17.68
CA GLU A 1129 -31.64 4.29 17.43
C GLU A 1129 -30.80 3.02 17.18
N ASP A 1130 -31.12 1.90 17.84
CA ASP A 1130 -30.39 0.63 17.69
C ASP A 1130 -30.54 -0.01 16.30
N ASN A 1131 -31.60 0.31 15.55
CA ASN A 1131 -31.96 -0.36 14.27
C ASN A 1131 -32.01 0.63 13.09
N GLY A 1132 -31.81 1.93 13.36
CA GLY A 1132 -32.04 3.01 12.39
C GLY A 1132 -30.88 3.28 11.45
N ALA A 1133 -29.65 2.86 11.81
CA ALA A 1133 -28.45 3.09 11.01
C ALA A 1133 -28.45 2.31 9.68
N GLU A 1134 -29.21 1.22 9.60
CA GLU A 1134 -29.24 0.29 8.46
C GLU A 1134 -30.38 0.59 7.46
N MET A 1135 -31.24 1.57 7.77
CA MET A 1135 -32.42 1.89 6.98
C MET A 1135 -32.31 3.21 6.22
N ARG A 1136 -32.60 3.18 4.93
CA ARG A 1136 -32.59 4.35 4.04
C ARG A 1136 -33.94 4.51 3.34
N VAL A 1137 -34.48 5.73 3.33
CA VAL A 1137 -35.60 6.08 2.46
C VAL A 1137 -35.06 6.33 1.05
N VAL A 1138 -35.46 5.48 0.10
CA VAL A 1138 -34.97 5.51 -1.28
C VAL A 1138 -35.89 6.28 -2.22
N GLY A 1139 -37.20 6.30 -1.95
CA GLY A 1139 -38.16 7.01 -2.79
C GLY A 1139 -39.46 7.40 -2.09
N GLU A 1140 -40.09 8.45 -2.60
CA GLU A 1140 -41.44 8.89 -2.22
C GLU A 1140 -42.43 8.38 -3.27
N PHE A 1141 -43.51 7.73 -2.81
CA PHE A 1141 -44.56 7.21 -3.69
C PHE A 1141 -45.31 8.35 -4.39
N VAL A 1142 -45.51 8.22 -5.70
CA VAL A 1142 -46.15 9.23 -6.56
C VAL A 1142 -47.52 8.74 -7.02
N SER A 1143 -47.56 7.59 -7.71
CA SER A 1143 -48.79 7.03 -8.30
C SER A 1143 -48.60 5.56 -8.67
N ILE A 1144 -49.69 4.86 -8.98
CA ILE A 1144 -49.67 3.52 -9.59
C ILE A 1144 -49.63 3.68 -11.10
N ILE A 1145 -48.79 2.88 -11.77
CA ILE A 1145 -48.62 2.88 -13.23
C ILE A 1145 -49.47 1.78 -13.87
N SER A 1146 -49.46 0.59 -13.26
CA SER A 1146 -50.28 -0.55 -13.66
C SER A 1146 -50.66 -1.39 -12.45
N ASN A 1147 -51.82 -2.06 -12.54
CA ASN A 1147 -52.31 -3.03 -11.55
C ASN A 1147 -52.04 -4.46 -12.02
#